data_AF-D0LYB5-F1
#
_entry.id   AF-D0LYB5-F1
#
_cell.length_a   1.000
_cell.length_b   1.000
_cell.length_c   1.000
_cell.angle_alpha   90.00
_cell.angle_beta   90.00
_cell.angle_gamma   90.00
#
_symmetry.space_group_name_H-M   'P 1'
#
loop_
_entity.id
_entity.type
_entity.pdbx_description
1 polymer ?
#
loop_
_entity_poly.entity_id
_entity_poly.type
_entity_poly.pdbx_seq_one_letter_code
_entity_poly.pdbx_strand_id
1 'polypeptide(L)'
;MKTVIFIILLAAAGGFFVRTLSRMTRAAARGTADPRPRMDQLGERVASILVFFFGQKKVVANRGPSQSRLTWSWHHLIIFWGFLVITIASVEILVNGVIPALSLELLPEPLFMPLKVLIDVLNLLVLLIVGWAFFRRIVLQPRLIPMNLDAGVILGAIASLMLTHFLFHGFHFVAEGMSEFPAYAPVSGVVAALLSDTPQPVAHFGAEAAYWLHVLLLLTFLNYLPYSKHIHLLGAFPNIFTRNLSERKLDMPKLDLEDENQWGVGRIEQFSWKSLLDNYACTECARCTNNCPAYATGKNLSPMQLVHDLRYEMIDRDALLAQRDGLDREIEAFEHKEEDGHKHPDFEHLEQQRAEVEEQLEAMPELVGGRIADETLWACTTCGACQAVCPVFIEHPLKILQMRQNLVLEQERVPGELGRTFRNIERQSNPWGIASDQRMDWAEGLNVPTIEENPNPEYILWVGCAGAFDNRIIKQTKAMIQILGAAHVNYAVLGHQEGCTGDPARRAGNELLFQMQAETNIEVLNETGTKKVITSCPHCLHTLRHDYPQFGGDYEVIHHTQLIAHLIDAGKLQTGNSSSIERITYHDSCYLGRWNQEFEAPREILRSLPIAGGVTELERNRMHGFCCGAGGARMFMEEEEPRVNVNRADEVIATGVDAVAVACPFCNIMLTDGMKHRDKDEDIQVLDIAEVVASSLIPASSLVRKKDEAAN
;
A
#
# COMPACT_ATOMS: atom_id res chain seq x y z
N MET A 1 -42.61 -24.22 -21.31
CA MET A 1 -42.54 -22.75 -21.41
C MET A 1 -41.66 -22.13 -20.31
N LYS A 2 -41.88 -22.42 -19.03
CA LYS A 2 -41.07 -21.89 -17.90
C LYS A 2 -39.56 -22.13 -18.03
N THR A 3 -39.15 -23.37 -18.29
CA THR A 3 -37.73 -23.74 -18.51
C THR A 3 -37.10 -22.98 -19.68
N VAL A 4 -37.85 -22.78 -20.77
CA VAL A 4 -37.35 -22.03 -21.94
C VAL A 4 -37.11 -20.56 -21.58
N ILE A 5 -38.07 -19.94 -20.87
CA ILE A 5 -37.92 -18.56 -20.37
C ILE A 5 -36.71 -18.46 -19.44
N PHE A 6 -36.57 -19.41 -18.51
CA PHE A 6 -35.44 -19.48 -17.59
C PHE A 6 -34.09 -19.54 -18.32
N ILE A 7 -33.95 -20.45 -19.30
CA ILE A 7 -32.73 -20.61 -20.10
C ILE A 7 -32.40 -19.33 -20.86
N ILE A 8 -33.40 -18.68 -21.47
CA ILE A 8 -33.19 -17.41 -22.20
C ILE A 8 -32.70 -16.32 -21.25
N LEU A 9 -33.32 -16.16 -20.08
CA LEU A 9 -32.90 -15.18 -19.07
C LEU A 9 -31.49 -15.46 -18.56
N LEU A 10 -31.18 -16.71 -18.24
CA LEU A 10 -29.85 -17.12 -17.78
C LEU A 10 -28.79 -16.89 -18.85
N ALA A 11 -29.06 -17.24 -20.11
CA ALA A 11 -28.14 -17.04 -21.22
C ALA A 11 -27.91 -15.54 -21.49
N ALA A 12 -28.97 -14.72 -21.45
CA ALA A 12 -28.85 -13.27 -21.61
C ALA A 12 -28.05 -12.63 -20.48
N ALA A 13 -28.37 -12.95 -19.23
CA ALA A 13 -27.67 -12.46 -18.05
C ALA A 13 -26.21 -12.92 -18.00
N GLY A 14 -25.95 -14.19 -18.28
CA GLY A 14 -24.59 -14.74 -18.33
C GLY A 14 -23.78 -14.16 -19.49
N GLY A 15 -24.37 -13.99 -20.67
CA GLY A 15 -23.73 -13.36 -21.82
C GLY A 15 -23.35 -11.90 -21.55
N PHE A 16 -24.24 -11.13 -20.92
CA PHE A 16 -23.94 -9.75 -20.52
C PHE A 16 -22.82 -9.69 -19.47
N PHE A 17 -22.87 -10.57 -18.46
CA PHE A 17 -21.84 -10.65 -17.42
C PHE A 17 -20.46 -10.99 -18.01
N VAL A 18 -20.39 -12.02 -18.86
CA VAL A 18 -19.14 -12.43 -19.54
C VAL A 18 -18.61 -11.29 -20.41
N ARG A 19 -19.47 -10.64 -21.21
CA ARG A 19 -19.06 -9.47 -22.01
C ARG A 19 -18.49 -8.35 -21.15
N THR A 20 -19.11 -8.08 -20.01
CA THR A 20 -18.66 -7.03 -19.07
C THR A 20 -17.31 -7.40 -18.47
N LEU A 21 -17.14 -8.64 -18.01
CA LEU A 21 -15.87 -9.12 -17.47
C LEU A 21 -14.77 -9.08 -18.53
N SER A 22 -15.05 -9.48 -19.78
CA SER A 22 -14.09 -9.38 -20.89
C SER A 22 -13.70 -7.94 -21.21
N ARG A 23 -14.60 -6.96 -21.07
CA ARG A 23 -14.24 -5.54 -21.22
C ARG A 23 -13.30 -5.10 -20.11
N MET A 24 -13.62 -5.45 -18.86
CA MET A 24 -12.79 -5.11 -17.71
C MET A 24 -11.38 -5.70 -17.78
N THR A 25 -11.27 -6.98 -18.17
CA THR A 25 -9.97 -7.63 -18.31
C THR A 25 -9.16 -6.98 -19.43
N ARG A 26 -9.79 -6.64 -20.56
CA ARG A 26 -9.13 -5.87 -21.63
C ARG A 26 -8.68 -4.49 -21.15
N ALA A 27 -9.55 -3.74 -20.47
CA ALA A 27 -9.22 -2.43 -19.93
C ALA A 27 -8.01 -2.49 -18.98
N ALA A 28 -7.94 -3.49 -18.10
CA ALA A 28 -6.77 -3.71 -17.25
C ALA A 28 -5.54 -4.16 -18.06
N ALA A 29 -5.72 -4.99 -19.08
CA ALA A 29 -4.64 -5.49 -19.93
C ALA A 29 -4.07 -4.45 -20.93
N ARG A 30 -4.72 -3.29 -21.11
CA ARG A 30 -4.17 -2.17 -21.89
C ARG A 30 -2.93 -1.55 -21.27
N GLY A 31 -2.77 -1.71 -19.96
CA GLY A 31 -1.63 -1.14 -19.26
C GLY A 31 -0.32 -1.75 -19.75
N THR A 32 0.76 -0.99 -19.60
CA THR A 32 2.12 -1.43 -19.96
C THR A 32 2.55 -2.70 -19.23
N ALA A 33 3.59 -3.37 -19.72
CA ALA A 33 4.17 -4.50 -19.02
C ALA A 33 4.66 -4.06 -17.63
N ASP A 34 4.35 -4.86 -16.59
CA ASP A 34 4.94 -4.64 -15.27
C ASP A 34 6.30 -5.33 -15.23
N PRO A 35 7.42 -4.61 -15.02
CA PRO A 35 8.76 -5.21 -15.03
C PRO A 35 9.00 -6.12 -13.81
N ARG A 36 8.14 -6.05 -12.79
CA ARG A 36 8.25 -6.88 -11.60
C ARG A 36 7.55 -8.21 -11.81
N PRO A 37 8.07 -9.31 -11.26
CA PRO A 37 7.44 -10.61 -11.42
C PRO A 37 6.11 -10.66 -10.65
N ARG A 38 5.00 -10.85 -11.39
CA ARG A 38 3.63 -10.88 -10.84
C ARG A 38 2.98 -12.26 -10.82
N MET A 39 3.61 -13.25 -11.44
CA MET A 39 3.07 -14.61 -11.61
C MET A 39 4.09 -15.73 -11.26
N ASP A 40 5.25 -15.36 -10.73
CA ASP A 40 6.26 -16.27 -10.16
C ASP A 40 5.81 -16.87 -8.82
N GLN A 41 6.59 -17.79 -8.23
CA GLN A 41 6.39 -18.27 -6.86
C GLN A 41 4.93 -18.67 -6.55
N LEU A 42 4.34 -19.51 -7.41
CA LEU A 42 2.91 -19.88 -7.37
C LEU A 42 2.45 -20.34 -5.97
N GLY A 43 3.29 -21.07 -5.23
CA GLY A 43 2.99 -21.53 -3.87
C GLY A 43 2.71 -20.38 -2.89
N GLU A 44 3.55 -19.34 -2.89
CA GLU A 44 3.37 -18.17 -2.02
C GLU A 44 2.14 -17.34 -2.42
N ARG A 45 1.85 -17.27 -3.72
CA ARG A 45 0.66 -16.56 -4.24
C ARG A 45 -0.63 -17.27 -3.88
N VAL A 46 -0.67 -18.59 -4.01
CA VAL A 46 -1.81 -19.41 -3.53
C VAL A 46 -1.96 -19.28 -2.01
N ALA A 47 -0.87 -19.35 -1.25
CA ALA A 47 -0.91 -19.10 0.19
C ALA A 47 -1.45 -17.70 0.51
N SER A 48 -1.11 -16.70 -0.29
CA SER A 48 -1.63 -15.34 -0.15
C SER A 48 -3.14 -15.27 -0.34
N ILE A 49 -3.70 -16.00 -1.31
CA ILE A 49 -5.14 -16.12 -1.50
C ILE A 49 -5.79 -16.78 -0.28
N LEU A 50 -5.27 -17.91 0.18
CA LEU A 50 -5.81 -18.62 1.34
C LEU A 50 -5.80 -17.73 2.60
N VAL A 51 -4.71 -17.01 2.84
CA VAL A 51 -4.55 -16.18 4.05
C VAL A 51 -5.31 -14.86 3.97
N PHE A 52 -5.27 -14.17 2.82
CA PHE A 52 -5.76 -12.80 2.71
C PHE A 52 -7.13 -12.67 2.03
N PHE A 53 -7.46 -13.54 1.07
CA PHE A 53 -8.79 -13.55 0.44
C PHE A 53 -9.78 -14.35 1.27
N PHE A 54 -9.52 -15.65 1.51
CA PHE A 54 -10.43 -16.51 2.28
C PHE A 54 -10.31 -16.27 3.79
N GLY A 55 -9.07 -16.24 4.31
CA GLY A 55 -8.80 -16.00 5.74
C GLY A 55 -9.01 -14.55 6.17
N GLN A 56 -9.12 -13.61 5.22
CA GLN A 56 -9.38 -12.19 5.46
C GLN A 56 -8.49 -11.55 6.54
N LYS A 57 -7.25 -12.05 6.72
CA LYS A 57 -6.33 -11.69 7.83
C LYS A 57 -6.16 -10.19 8.00
N LYS A 58 -6.15 -9.42 6.90
CA LYS A 58 -6.03 -7.95 6.95
C LYS A 58 -7.36 -7.22 7.20
N VAL A 59 -8.50 -7.80 6.83
CA VAL A 59 -9.83 -7.22 7.08
C VAL A 59 -10.20 -7.34 8.55
N VAL A 60 -9.96 -8.51 9.15
CA VAL A 60 -10.29 -8.77 10.55
C VAL A 60 -9.32 -8.11 11.51
N ALA A 61 -8.09 -7.79 11.14
CA ALA A 61 -7.22 -7.15 12.10
C ALA A 61 -7.69 -5.72 12.47
N ASN A 62 -7.89 -5.47 13.76
CA ASN A 62 -8.18 -4.12 14.26
C ASN A 62 -6.91 -3.26 14.17
N ARG A 63 -6.90 -2.23 13.32
CA ARG A 63 -5.63 -1.60 12.86
C ARG A 63 -5.73 -0.10 12.60
N GLY A 64 -6.63 0.61 13.27
CA GLY A 64 -6.68 2.07 13.14
C GLY A 64 -7.02 2.74 14.48
N PRO A 65 -6.44 3.93 14.76
CA PRO A 65 -6.68 4.68 16.00
C PRO A 65 -8.15 5.08 16.17
N SER A 66 -8.93 5.12 15.08
CA SER A 66 -10.36 5.47 15.10
C SER A 66 -11.32 4.27 15.10
N GLN A 67 -10.82 3.01 15.20
CA GLN A 67 -11.67 1.82 15.18
C GLN A 67 -11.94 1.32 16.61
N SER A 68 -13.06 1.77 17.19
CA SER A 68 -13.63 1.12 18.38
C SER A 68 -14.06 -0.31 18.06
N ARG A 69 -14.11 -1.20 19.06
CA ARG A 69 -14.62 -2.58 18.91
C ARG A 69 -16.00 -2.63 18.22
N LEU A 70 -16.84 -1.61 18.41
CA LEU A 70 -18.17 -1.50 17.83
C LEU A 70 -18.17 -1.12 16.34
N THR A 71 -17.15 -0.35 15.92
CA THR A 71 -16.99 0.09 14.52
C THR A 71 -16.10 -0.85 13.69
N TRP A 72 -15.60 -1.92 14.30
CA TRP A 72 -14.75 -2.92 13.67
C TRP A 72 -15.51 -3.77 12.63
N SER A 73 -14.90 -4.02 11.47
CA SER A 73 -15.54 -4.68 10.32
C SER A 73 -15.61 -6.21 10.39
N TRP A 74 -15.62 -6.82 11.58
CA TRP A 74 -15.66 -8.29 11.73
C TRP A 74 -16.87 -8.95 11.05
N HIS A 75 -17.99 -8.23 10.99
CA HIS A 75 -19.22 -8.66 10.32
C HIS A 75 -19.03 -9.00 8.82
N HIS A 76 -18.01 -8.43 8.15
CA HIS A 76 -17.69 -8.79 6.77
C HIS A 76 -17.27 -10.26 6.63
N LEU A 77 -16.68 -10.87 7.66
CA LEU A 77 -16.28 -12.28 7.61
C LEU A 77 -17.50 -13.19 7.51
N ILE A 78 -18.56 -12.91 8.28
CA ILE A 78 -19.81 -13.69 8.24
C ILE A 78 -20.52 -13.48 6.90
N ILE A 79 -20.60 -12.23 6.42
CA ILE A 79 -21.17 -11.94 5.10
C ILE A 79 -20.40 -12.73 4.04
N PHE A 80 -19.07 -12.63 4.00
CA PHE A 80 -18.25 -13.28 2.98
C PHE A 80 -18.40 -14.82 2.99
N TRP A 81 -18.22 -15.48 4.13
CA TRP A 81 -18.34 -16.94 4.22
C TRP A 81 -19.78 -17.42 4.05
N GLY A 82 -20.74 -16.67 4.58
CA GLY A 82 -22.16 -16.91 4.32
C GLY A 82 -22.46 -16.91 2.83
N PHE A 83 -21.98 -15.89 2.10
CA PHE A 83 -22.13 -15.81 0.65
C PHE A 83 -21.46 -16.96 -0.10
N LEU A 84 -20.26 -17.38 0.27
CA LEU A 84 -19.60 -18.51 -0.38
C LEU A 84 -20.42 -19.81 -0.25
N VAL A 85 -20.98 -20.09 0.93
CA VAL A 85 -21.80 -21.29 1.14
C VAL A 85 -23.16 -21.15 0.46
N ILE A 86 -23.83 -20.01 0.58
CA ILE A 86 -25.14 -19.76 -0.05
C ILE A 86 -25.05 -19.76 -1.58
N THR A 87 -23.89 -19.42 -2.14
CA THR A 87 -23.65 -19.52 -3.58
C THR A 87 -23.81 -20.97 -4.07
N ILE A 88 -23.51 -21.98 -3.25
CA ILE A 88 -23.73 -23.39 -3.59
C ILE A 88 -25.24 -23.64 -3.84
N ALA A 89 -26.10 -23.12 -2.96
CA ALA A 89 -27.55 -23.20 -3.12
C ALA A 89 -28.05 -22.39 -4.32
N SER A 90 -27.44 -21.23 -4.57
CA SER A 90 -27.78 -20.40 -5.73
C SER A 90 -27.44 -21.11 -7.05
N VAL A 91 -26.30 -21.79 -7.10
CA VAL A 91 -25.90 -22.63 -8.24
C VAL A 91 -26.85 -23.81 -8.40
N GLU A 92 -27.27 -24.47 -7.31
CA GLU A 92 -28.31 -25.52 -7.35
C GLU A 92 -29.60 -25.00 -8.00
N ILE A 93 -30.11 -23.85 -7.57
CA ILE A 93 -31.32 -23.23 -8.15
C ILE A 93 -31.15 -22.99 -9.65
N LEU A 94 -29.99 -22.47 -10.08
CA LEU A 94 -29.72 -22.20 -11.49
C LEU A 94 -29.62 -23.48 -12.32
N VAL A 95 -28.95 -24.50 -11.80
CA VAL A 95 -28.77 -25.79 -12.46
C VAL A 95 -30.11 -26.52 -12.57
N ASN A 96 -30.89 -26.56 -11.48
CA ASN A 96 -32.22 -27.18 -11.45
C ASN A 96 -33.18 -26.50 -12.43
N GLY A 97 -33.07 -25.18 -12.60
CA GLY A 97 -33.85 -24.42 -13.59
C GLY A 97 -33.59 -24.82 -15.05
N VAL A 98 -32.41 -25.39 -15.36
CA VAL A 98 -32.06 -25.92 -16.69
C VAL A 98 -32.30 -27.42 -16.78
N ILE A 99 -31.83 -28.17 -15.78
CA ILE A 99 -31.90 -29.63 -15.67
C ILE A 99 -32.58 -29.98 -14.35
N PRO A 100 -33.92 -30.13 -14.33
CA PRO A 100 -34.67 -30.38 -13.09
C PRO A 100 -34.26 -31.64 -12.32
N ALA A 101 -33.62 -32.60 -13.01
CA ALA A 101 -33.13 -33.83 -12.40
C ALA A 101 -31.82 -33.65 -11.60
N LEU A 102 -31.13 -32.51 -11.74
CA LEU A 102 -29.86 -32.25 -11.08
C LEU A 102 -30.08 -31.30 -9.90
N SER A 103 -29.98 -31.83 -8.68
CA SER A 103 -30.11 -31.11 -7.41
C SER A 103 -29.07 -31.61 -6.39
N LEU A 104 -28.92 -30.92 -5.26
CA LEU A 104 -28.04 -31.37 -4.18
C LEU A 104 -28.54 -32.67 -3.53
N GLU A 105 -29.78 -33.08 -3.77
CA GLU A 105 -30.34 -34.35 -3.26
C GLU A 105 -29.65 -35.59 -3.83
N LEU A 106 -28.89 -35.43 -4.93
CA LEU A 106 -28.03 -36.49 -5.47
C LEU A 106 -26.80 -36.77 -4.59
N LEU A 107 -26.47 -35.87 -3.64
CA LEU A 107 -25.37 -36.10 -2.70
C LEU A 107 -25.77 -37.15 -1.65
N PRO A 108 -24.81 -37.97 -1.17
CA PRO A 108 -25.06 -38.87 -0.06
C PRO A 108 -25.62 -38.12 1.16
N GLU A 109 -26.58 -38.73 1.85
CA GLU A 109 -27.27 -38.14 3.02
C GLU A 109 -26.31 -37.53 4.07
N PRO A 110 -25.15 -38.15 4.41
CA PRO A 110 -24.20 -37.57 5.37
C PRO A 110 -23.59 -36.22 4.94
N LEU A 111 -23.62 -35.89 3.65
CA LEU A 111 -23.14 -34.62 3.11
C LEU A 111 -24.30 -33.66 2.84
N PHE A 112 -25.41 -34.17 2.31
CA PHE A 112 -26.60 -33.38 1.99
C PHE A 112 -27.20 -32.71 3.23
N MET A 113 -27.46 -33.48 4.29
CA MET A 113 -28.16 -32.99 5.48
C MET A 113 -27.41 -31.84 6.16
N PRO A 114 -26.10 -31.97 6.51
CA PRO A 114 -25.37 -30.87 7.15
C PRO A 114 -25.24 -29.64 6.25
N LEU A 115 -25.07 -29.83 4.94
CA LEU A 115 -24.92 -28.73 3.99
C LEU A 115 -26.21 -27.89 3.90
N LYS A 116 -27.37 -28.54 3.80
CA LYS A 116 -28.66 -27.83 3.75
C LYS A 116 -29.00 -27.13 5.08
N VAL A 117 -28.71 -27.75 6.23
CA VAL A 117 -28.80 -27.08 7.55
C VAL A 117 -27.92 -25.84 7.57
N LEU A 118 -26.67 -25.97 7.12
CA LEU A 118 -25.71 -24.88 7.10
C LEU A 118 -26.19 -23.73 6.21
N ILE A 119 -26.72 -24.02 5.01
CA ILE A 119 -27.29 -23.03 4.10
C ILE A 119 -28.47 -22.29 4.76
N ASP A 120 -29.44 -23.02 5.31
CA ASP A 120 -30.65 -22.45 5.92
C ASP A 120 -30.30 -21.54 7.13
N VAL A 121 -29.40 -21.99 8.00
CA VAL A 121 -28.94 -21.22 9.16
C VAL A 121 -28.08 -20.01 8.72
N LEU A 122 -27.19 -20.17 7.73
CA LEU A 122 -26.36 -19.06 7.26
C LEU A 122 -27.19 -17.97 6.57
N ASN A 123 -28.28 -18.30 5.86
CA ASN A 123 -29.19 -17.29 5.32
C ASN A 123 -29.75 -16.38 6.43
N LEU A 124 -30.09 -16.95 7.59
CA LEU A 124 -30.58 -16.18 8.73
C LEU A 124 -29.47 -15.33 9.34
N LEU A 125 -28.29 -15.91 9.56
CA LEU A 125 -27.14 -15.18 10.11
C LEU A 125 -26.72 -14.02 9.20
N VAL A 126 -26.65 -14.22 7.88
CA VAL A 126 -26.36 -13.16 6.92
C VAL A 126 -27.43 -12.08 6.97
N LEU A 127 -28.72 -12.44 7.02
CA LEU A 127 -29.82 -11.46 7.12
C LEU A 127 -29.71 -10.60 8.38
N LEU A 128 -29.43 -11.21 9.55
CA LEU A 128 -29.22 -10.48 10.81
C LEU A 128 -28.00 -9.55 10.73
N ILE A 129 -26.89 -10.02 10.15
CA ILE A 129 -25.67 -9.24 9.99
C ILE A 129 -25.83 -8.10 8.99
N VAL A 130 -26.64 -8.27 7.95
CA VAL A 130 -27.01 -7.18 7.03
C VAL A 130 -27.83 -6.12 7.75
N GLY A 131 -28.75 -6.52 8.63
CA GLY A 131 -29.43 -5.61 9.55
C GLY A 131 -28.46 -4.81 10.42
N TRP A 132 -27.44 -5.48 10.99
CA TRP A 132 -26.36 -4.81 11.71
C TRP A 132 -25.55 -3.86 10.80
N ALA A 133 -25.28 -4.24 9.56
CA ALA A 133 -24.56 -3.39 8.61
C ALA A 133 -25.34 -2.12 8.25
N PHE A 134 -26.67 -2.21 8.10
CA PHE A 134 -27.56 -1.06 7.97
C PHE A 134 -27.50 -0.16 9.20
N PHE A 135 -27.69 -0.73 10.40
CA PHE A 135 -27.61 0.01 11.66
C PHE A 135 -26.27 0.74 11.81
N ARG A 136 -25.16 0.06 11.55
CA ARG A 136 -23.82 0.65 11.63
C ARG A 136 -23.64 1.82 10.66
N ARG A 137 -24.21 1.76 9.46
CA ARG A 137 -24.06 2.81 8.44
C ARG A 137 -25.01 4.00 8.63
N ILE A 138 -26.18 3.77 9.21
CA ILE A 138 -27.19 4.82 9.42
C ILE A 138 -27.02 5.49 10.79
N VAL A 139 -26.77 4.70 11.85
CA VAL A 139 -26.73 5.18 13.23
C VAL A 139 -25.31 5.42 13.72
N LEU A 140 -24.40 4.45 13.58
CA LEU A 140 -23.03 4.60 14.09
C LEU A 140 -22.12 5.46 13.19
N GLN A 141 -22.47 5.59 11.90
CA GLN A 141 -21.80 6.43 10.90
C GLN A 141 -20.27 6.46 11.00
N PRO A 142 -19.60 5.31 10.84
CA PRO A 142 -18.14 5.25 10.90
C PRO A 142 -17.52 6.21 9.86
N ARG A 143 -16.46 6.91 10.28
CA ARG A 143 -15.75 7.91 9.47
C ARG A 143 -15.43 7.40 8.06
N LEU A 144 -15.79 8.20 7.05
CA LEU A 144 -15.61 7.95 5.61
C LEU A 144 -16.35 6.75 5.04
N ILE A 145 -17.31 6.18 5.77
CA ILE A 145 -18.13 5.05 5.32
C ILE A 145 -19.62 5.41 5.49
N PRO A 146 -20.13 6.47 4.82
CA PRO A 146 -21.54 6.84 4.90
C PRO A 146 -22.43 5.84 4.14
N MET A 147 -23.73 5.89 4.42
CA MET A 147 -24.74 5.26 3.55
C MET A 147 -24.81 6.03 2.23
N ASN A 148 -24.76 5.31 1.12
CA ASN A 148 -24.97 5.84 -0.24
C ASN A 148 -25.88 4.87 -1.00
N LEU A 149 -26.34 5.28 -2.19
CA LEU A 149 -27.28 4.49 -2.99
C LEU A 149 -26.74 3.09 -3.27
N ASP A 150 -25.50 2.96 -3.75
CA ASP A 150 -24.90 1.66 -4.04
C ASP A 150 -24.87 0.74 -2.82
N ALA A 151 -24.44 1.25 -1.66
CA ALA A 151 -24.41 0.47 -0.43
C ALA A 151 -25.82 0.03 -0.01
N GLY A 152 -26.82 0.89 -0.17
CA GLY A 152 -28.22 0.58 0.11
C GLY A 152 -28.79 -0.48 -0.84
N VAL A 153 -28.58 -0.31 -2.15
CA VAL A 153 -29.00 -1.27 -3.19
C VAL A 153 -28.39 -2.64 -2.94
N ILE A 154 -27.09 -2.69 -2.63
CA ILE A 154 -26.41 -3.97 -2.42
C ILE A 154 -26.90 -4.65 -1.14
N LEU A 155 -26.91 -3.95 -0.01
CA LEU A 155 -27.42 -4.53 1.25
C LEU A 155 -28.89 -4.96 1.11
N GLY A 156 -29.70 -4.20 0.39
CA GLY A 156 -31.09 -4.53 0.08
C GLY A 156 -31.22 -5.77 -0.81
N ALA A 157 -30.41 -5.88 -1.86
CA ALA A 157 -30.38 -7.05 -2.74
C ALA A 157 -29.98 -8.32 -1.97
N ILE A 158 -28.93 -8.24 -1.14
CA ILE A 158 -28.50 -9.32 -0.26
C ILE A 158 -29.63 -9.75 0.67
N ALA A 159 -30.24 -8.80 1.39
CA ALA A 159 -31.35 -9.11 2.29
C ALA A 159 -32.53 -9.76 1.56
N SER A 160 -32.87 -9.24 0.37
CA SER A 160 -33.96 -9.76 -0.46
C SER A 160 -33.68 -11.18 -0.94
N LEU A 161 -32.44 -11.52 -1.29
CA LEU A 161 -32.04 -12.89 -1.63
C LEU A 161 -32.24 -13.85 -0.46
N MET A 162 -31.86 -13.46 0.77
CA MET A 162 -32.07 -14.31 1.96
C MET A 162 -33.57 -14.48 2.27
N LEU A 163 -34.34 -13.39 2.19
CA LEU A 163 -35.79 -13.42 2.44
C LEU A 163 -36.54 -14.28 1.42
N THR A 164 -36.21 -14.14 0.15
CA THR A 164 -36.85 -14.93 -0.92
C THR A 164 -36.49 -16.42 -0.83
N HIS A 165 -35.31 -16.77 -0.31
CA HIS A 165 -34.97 -18.16 0.02
C HIS A 165 -35.93 -18.75 1.06
N PHE A 166 -36.15 -18.05 2.19
CA PHE A 166 -37.08 -18.50 3.22
C PHE A 166 -38.54 -18.54 2.75
N LEU A 167 -38.97 -17.55 1.96
CA LEU A 167 -40.31 -17.53 1.40
C LEU A 167 -40.53 -18.68 0.41
N PHE A 168 -39.54 -18.96 -0.45
CA PHE A 168 -39.61 -20.09 -1.38
C PHE A 168 -39.80 -21.41 -0.64
N HIS A 169 -38.92 -21.73 0.31
CA HIS A 169 -39.01 -22.99 1.06
C HIS A 169 -40.25 -23.05 1.96
N GLY A 170 -40.61 -21.94 2.62
CA GLY A 170 -41.80 -21.84 3.46
C GLY A 170 -43.09 -22.16 2.68
N PHE A 171 -43.30 -21.49 1.55
CA PHE A 171 -44.46 -21.77 0.69
C PHE A 171 -44.40 -23.14 0.03
N HIS A 172 -43.21 -23.61 -0.37
CA HIS A 172 -43.04 -24.91 -0.99
C HIS A 172 -43.45 -26.06 -0.06
N PHE A 173 -43.04 -26.05 1.21
CA PHE A 173 -43.41 -27.09 2.17
C PHE A 173 -44.92 -27.11 2.46
N VAL A 174 -45.55 -25.94 2.55
CA VAL A 174 -47.01 -25.83 2.70
C VAL A 174 -47.74 -26.32 1.44
N ALA A 175 -47.23 -25.97 0.26
CA ALA A 175 -47.79 -26.38 -1.01
C ALA A 175 -47.72 -27.90 -1.24
N GLU A 176 -46.68 -28.56 -0.73
CA GLU A 176 -46.57 -30.03 -0.76
C GLU A 176 -47.40 -30.74 0.32
N GLY A 177 -48.05 -30.00 1.22
CA GLY A 177 -48.91 -30.57 2.25
C GLY A 177 -48.14 -31.34 3.33
N MET A 178 -46.89 -30.96 3.59
CA MET A 178 -46.06 -31.62 4.60
C MET A 178 -46.60 -31.38 6.02
N SER A 179 -46.82 -32.46 6.78
CA SER A 179 -47.23 -32.39 8.20
C SER A 179 -46.05 -32.21 9.16
N GLU A 180 -44.87 -32.64 8.76
CA GLU A 180 -43.61 -32.45 9.47
C GLU A 180 -42.59 -31.83 8.53
N PHE A 181 -41.93 -30.74 8.95
CA PHE A 181 -40.97 -30.04 8.11
C PHE A 181 -39.60 -30.71 8.15
N PRO A 182 -38.84 -30.69 7.04
CA PRO A 182 -37.54 -31.36 6.99
C PRO A 182 -36.56 -30.85 8.04
N ALA A 183 -35.89 -31.77 8.74
CA ALA A 183 -34.91 -31.43 9.77
C ALA A 183 -33.72 -30.61 9.25
N TYR A 184 -33.46 -30.65 7.93
CA TYR A 184 -32.42 -29.86 7.31
C TYR A 184 -32.77 -28.38 7.11
N ALA A 185 -34.01 -27.97 7.36
CA ALA A 185 -34.53 -26.64 7.10
C ALA A 185 -35.15 -26.00 8.37
N PRO A 186 -34.40 -25.86 9.47
CA PRO A 186 -34.94 -25.43 10.77
C PRO A 186 -35.58 -24.04 10.75
N VAL A 187 -35.03 -23.08 10.02
CA VAL A 187 -35.54 -21.71 9.90
C VAL A 187 -36.67 -21.65 8.87
N SER A 188 -36.46 -22.22 7.69
CA SER A 188 -37.53 -22.29 6.67
C SER A 188 -38.76 -23.06 7.17
N GLY A 189 -38.59 -24.08 8.02
CA GLY A 189 -39.68 -24.80 8.66
C GLY A 189 -40.49 -23.94 9.63
N VAL A 190 -39.86 -23.00 10.34
CA VAL A 190 -40.58 -21.99 11.14
C VAL A 190 -41.40 -21.07 10.24
N VAL A 191 -40.84 -20.64 9.11
CA VAL A 191 -41.58 -19.83 8.12
C VAL A 191 -42.76 -20.62 7.53
N ALA A 192 -42.57 -21.91 7.22
CA ALA A 192 -43.66 -22.78 6.78
C ALA A 192 -44.76 -22.93 7.86
N ALA A 193 -44.38 -23.07 9.13
CA ALA A 193 -45.33 -23.11 10.24
C ALA A 193 -46.17 -21.83 10.34
N LEU A 194 -45.53 -20.66 10.17
CA LEU A 194 -46.22 -19.37 10.14
C LEU A 194 -47.17 -19.22 8.92
N LEU A 195 -46.92 -19.97 7.85
CA LEU A 195 -47.72 -19.97 6.62
C LEU A 195 -48.70 -21.15 6.55
N SER A 196 -48.79 -21.98 7.59
CA SER A 196 -49.52 -23.28 7.56
C SER A 196 -51.01 -23.16 7.24
N ASP A 197 -51.65 -22.04 7.59
CA ASP A 197 -53.06 -21.76 7.28
C ASP A 197 -53.30 -21.33 5.82
N THR A 198 -52.25 -21.20 5.00
CA THR A 198 -52.36 -20.75 3.61
C THR A 198 -52.96 -21.85 2.73
N PRO A 199 -54.02 -21.57 1.96
CA PRO A 199 -54.58 -22.55 1.03
C PRO A 199 -53.54 -23.06 0.03
N GLN A 200 -53.52 -24.37 -0.23
CA GLN A 200 -52.52 -25.02 -1.09
C GLN A 200 -52.32 -24.34 -2.47
N PRO A 201 -53.37 -23.90 -3.21
CA PRO A 201 -53.18 -23.19 -4.48
C PRO A 201 -52.46 -21.83 -4.32
N VAL A 202 -52.71 -21.13 -3.21
CA VAL A 202 -52.04 -19.87 -2.87
C VAL A 202 -50.60 -20.13 -2.47
N ALA A 203 -50.34 -21.21 -1.73
CA ALA A 203 -48.98 -21.62 -1.38
C ALA A 203 -48.16 -22.01 -2.63
N HIS A 204 -48.72 -22.77 -3.57
CA HIS A 204 -48.06 -23.06 -4.85
C HIS A 204 -47.69 -21.78 -5.62
N PHE A 205 -48.63 -20.83 -5.72
CA PHE A 205 -48.37 -19.54 -6.35
C PHE A 205 -47.28 -18.76 -5.61
N GLY A 206 -47.33 -18.72 -4.27
CA GLY A 206 -46.33 -18.07 -3.43
C GLY A 206 -44.93 -18.64 -3.62
N ALA A 207 -44.79 -19.97 -3.69
CA ALA A 207 -43.52 -20.64 -3.93
C ALA A 207 -42.98 -20.29 -5.32
N GLU A 208 -43.83 -20.32 -6.35
CA GLU A 208 -43.42 -19.96 -7.71
C GLU A 208 -43.03 -18.47 -7.82
N ALA A 209 -43.79 -17.56 -7.20
CA ALA A 209 -43.48 -16.14 -7.19
C ALA A 209 -42.15 -15.87 -6.46
N ALA A 210 -41.91 -16.51 -5.31
CA ALA A 210 -40.67 -16.39 -4.56
C ALA A 210 -39.47 -16.94 -5.35
N TYR A 211 -39.63 -18.06 -6.05
CA TYR A 211 -38.62 -18.64 -6.93
C TYR A 211 -38.22 -17.68 -8.05
N TRP A 212 -39.19 -17.18 -8.82
CA TRP A 212 -38.90 -16.26 -9.93
C TRP A 212 -38.32 -14.93 -9.44
N LEU A 213 -38.84 -14.40 -8.33
CA LEU A 213 -38.27 -13.20 -7.71
C LEU A 213 -36.81 -13.43 -7.30
N HIS A 214 -36.49 -14.57 -6.67
CA HIS A 214 -35.13 -14.92 -6.29
C HIS A 214 -34.20 -15.00 -7.50
N VAL A 215 -34.62 -15.69 -8.57
CA VAL A 215 -33.84 -15.82 -9.81
C VAL A 215 -33.62 -14.46 -10.47
N LEU A 216 -34.66 -13.63 -10.59
CA LEU A 216 -34.55 -12.30 -11.19
C LEU A 216 -33.63 -11.38 -10.36
N LEU A 217 -33.75 -11.43 -9.03
CA LEU A 217 -32.85 -10.70 -8.13
C LEU A 217 -31.41 -11.17 -8.31
N LEU A 218 -31.16 -12.48 -8.36
CA LEU A 218 -29.82 -13.05 -8.51
C LEU A 218 -29.17 -12.63 -9.84
N LEU A 219 -29.89 -12.80 -10.95
CA LEU A 219 -29.38 -12.46 -12.29
C LEU A 219 -29.19 -10.95 -12.48
N THR A 220 -30.08 -10.13 -11.92
CA THR A 220 -29.93 -8.67 -11.94
C THR A 220 -28.74 -8.24 -11.09
N PHE A 221 -28.62 -8.78 -9.88
CA PHE A 221 -27.52 -8.45 -8.97
C PHE A 221 -26.17 -8.86 -9.56
N LEU A 222 -26.06 -10.03 -10.18
CA LEU A 222 -24.85 -10.50 -10.90
C LEU A 222 -24.35 -9.46 -11.91
N ASN A 223 -25.25 -8.89 -12.70
CA ASN A 223 -24.92 -7.90 -13.74
C ASN A 223 -24.74 -6.48 -13.21
N TYR A 224 -25.20 -6.21 -11.98
CA TYR A 224 -24.95 -4.97 -11.27
C TYR A 224 -23.55 -4.92 -10.62
N LEU A 225 -22.99 -6.08 -10.23
CA LEU A 225 -21.70 -6.17 -9.53
C LEU A 225 -20.59 -5.34 -10.21
N PRO A 226 -20.37 -5.42 -11.54
CA PRO A 226 -19.22 -4.78 -12.16
C PRO A 226 -19.25 -3.24 -12.14
N TYR A 227 -20.45 -2.66 -12.04
CA TYR A 227 -20.67 -1.21 -12.05
C TYR A 227 -20.84 -0.61 -10.66
N SER A 228 -20.74 -1.45 -9.62
CA SER A 228 -21.00 -1.05 -8.24
C SER A 228 -19.73 -1.13 -7.38
N LYS A 229 -19.85 -0.68 -6.14
CA LYS A 229 -18.81 -0.83 -5.10
C LYS A 229 -18.41 -2.29 -4.82
N HIS A 230 -19.24 -3.26 -5.23
CA HIS A 230 -18.95 -4.70 -5.09
C HIS A 230 -18.02 -5.25 -6.18
N ILE A 231 -17.59 -4.42 -7.14
CA ILE A 231 -16.61 -4.85 -8.15
C ILE A 231 -15.31 -5.40 -7.53
N HIS A 232 -14.98 -4.94 -6.33
CA HIS A 232 -13.85 -5.43 -5.57
C HIS A 232 -13.87 -6.95 -5.37
N LEU A 233 -15.03 -7.62 -5.37
CA LEU A 233 -15.09 -9.08 -5.26
C LEU A 233 -14.38 -9.75 -6.45
N LEU A 234 -14.60 -9.20 -7.65
CA LEU A 234 -13.97 -9.68 -8.88
C LEU A 234 -12.50 -9.24 -8.98
N GLY A 235 -12.17 -8.03 -8.52
CA GLY A 235 -10.80 -7.50 -8.56
C GLY A 235 -9.88 -8.04 -7.46
N ALA A 236 -10.39 -8.29 -6.25
CA ALA A 236 -9.56 -8.60 -5.08
C ALA A 236 -8.84 -9.95 -5.20
N PHE A 237 -9.50 -10.98 -5.73
CA PHE A 237 -8.87 -12.29 -5.93
C PHE A 237 -7.64 -12.21 -6.84
N PRO A 238 -7.75 -11.76 -8.12
CA PRO A 238 -6.58 -11.65 -8.98
C PRO A 238 -5.56 -10.62 -8.46
N ASN A 239 -5.99 -9.57 -7.77
CA ASN A 239 -5.06 -8.57 -7.23
C ASN A 239 -4.22 -9.11 -6.07
N ILE A 240 -4.80 -9.90 -5.16
CA ILE A 240 -4.06 -10.58 -4.09
C ILE A 240 -3.11 -11.62 -4.67
N PHE A 241 -3.55 -12.38 -5.70
CA PHE A 241 -2.69 -13.36 -6.36
C PHE A 241 -1.46 -12.70 -7.01
N THR A 242 -1.68 -11.58 -7.70
CA THR A 242 -0.64 -10.83 -8.42
C THR A 242 0.04 -9.75 -7.59
N ARG A 243 -0.16 -9.75 -6.26
CA ARG A 243 0.47 -8.79 -5.36
C ARG A 243 1.99 -8.80 -5.53
N ASN A 244 2.64 -7.67 -5.31
CA ASN A 244 4.10 -7.65 -5.23
C ASN A 244 4.50 -8.56 -4.06
N LEU A 245 5.34 -9.59 -4.21
CA LEU A 245 5.73 -10.38 -3.02
C LEU A 245 6.70 -9.59 -2.13
N SER A 246 7.38 -8.60 -2.70
CA SER A 246 8.29 -7.68 -2.03
C SER A 246 7.61 -6.42 -1.46
N GLU A 247 6.28 -6.42 -1.21
CA GLU A 247 5.43 -5.26 -0.81
C GLU A 247 5.99 -4.30 0.24
N ARG A 248 6.97 -4.77 0.98
CA ARG A 248 7.66 -4.11 2.05
C ARG A 248 8.91 -3.37 1.58
N LYS A 249 9.06 -3.15 0.26
CA LYS A 249 10.03 -2.26 -0.38
C LYS A 249 9.25 -1.28 -1.26
N LEU A 250 9.58 0.01 -1.21
CA LEU A 250 9.09 1.00 -2.17
C LEU A 250 9.84 0.78 -3.50
N ASP A 251 9.32 -0.16 -4.28
CA ASP A 251 9.91 -0.64 -5.52
C ASP A 251 9.48 0.24 -6.69
N MET A 252 10.35 1.17 -7.06
CA MET A 252 10.19 1.98 -8.27
C MET A 252 11.05 1.37 -9.38
N PRO A 253 10.45 0.92 -10.49
CA PRO A 253 11.20 0.48 -11.65
C PRO A 253 12.07 1.60 -12.25
N LYS A 254 13.23 1.25 -12.79
CA LYS A 254 14.06 2.12 -13.61
C LYS A 254 13.22 2.62 -14.78
N LEU A 255 13.17 3.94 -14.94
CA LEU A 255 12.58 4.56 -16.13
C LEU A 255 13.58 4.45 -17.28
N ASP A 256 13.09 4.08 -18.46
CA ASP A 256 13.89 4.18 -19.67
C ASP A 256 13.95 5.64 -20.11
N LEU A 257 15.14 6.23 -20.04
CA LEU A 257 15.36 7.63 -20.43
C LEU A 257 15.71 7.76 -21.92
N GLU A 258 15.94 6.64 -22.62
CA GLU A 258 16.18 6.62 -24.07
C GLU A 258 14.86 6.72 -24.86
N ASP A 259 13.74 6.38 -24.23
CA ASP A 259 12.41 6.61 -24.80
C ASP A 259 12.01 8.09 -24.66
N GLU A 260 12.42 8.90 -25.63
CA GLU A 260 12.12 10.35 -25.69
C GLU A 260 10.62 10.66 -25.84
N ASN A 261 9.77 9.67 -26.07
CA ASN A 261 8.34 9.90 -26.29
C ASN A 261 7.51 9.83 -25.01
N GLN A 262 8.05 9.30 -23.90
CA GLN A 262 7.25 9.10 -22.70
C GLN A 262 8.04 8.86 -21.39
N TRP A 263 7.98 9.84 -20.49
CA TRP A 263 8.44 9.70 -19.10
C TRP A 263 7.31 9.80 -18.07
N GLY A 264 7.28 8.80 -17.18
CA GLY A 264 6.25 8.69 -16.14
C GLY A 264 4.86 8.34 -16.69
N VAL A 265 3.83 8.69 -15.89
CA VAL A 265 2.43 8.41 -16.22
C VAL A 265 1.61 9.71 -16.24
N GLY A 266 1.30 10.18 -17.45
CA GLY A 266 0.38 11.29 -17.74
C GLY A 266 -0.96 10.84 -18.34
N ARG A 267 -1.09 9.59 -18.79
CA ARG A 267 -2.33 8.97 -19.30
C ARG A 267 -2.59 7.62 -18.63
N ILE A 268 -3.85 7.21 -18.54
CA ILE A 268 -4.26 6.04 -17.75
C ILE A 268 -3.62 4.74 -18.27
N GLU A 269 -3.53 4.55 -19.57
CA GLU A 269 -2.97 3.36 -20.23
C GLU A 269 -1.45 3.22 -20.08
N GLN A 270 -0.76 4.26 -19.60
CA GLN A 270 0.69 4.22 -19.35
C GLN A 270 1.03 3.49 -18.04
N PHE A 271 0.07 3.36 -17.12
CA PHE A 271 0.23 2.49 -15.95
C PHE A 271 0.40 1.04 -16.38
N SER A 272 1.12 0.24 -15.57
CA SER A 272 1.19 -1.19 -15.81
C SER A 272 -0.18 -1.86 -15.71
N TRP A 273 -0.37 -2.99 -16.40
CA TRP A 273 -1.62 -3.75 -16.32
C TRP A 273 -2.01 -4.09 -14.86
N LYS A 274 -1.00 -4.33 -14.01
CA LYS A 274 -1.19 -4.62 -12.59
C LYS A 274 -1.65 -3.37 -11.84
N SER A 275 -1.15 -2.21 -12.22
CA SER A 275 -1.59 -0.94 -11.68
C SER A 275 -3.02 -0.60 -12.06
N LEU A 276 -3.49 -0.99 -13.25
CA LEU A 276 -4.88 -0.87 -13.66
C LEU A 276 -5.79 -1.88 -12.94
N LEU A 277 -5.32 -3.12 -12.73
CA LEU A 277 -6.05 -4.13 -11.95
C LEU A 277 -6.32 -3.68 -10.51
N ASP A 278 -5.37 -2.99 -9.86
CA ASP A 278 -5.55 -2.40 -8.52
C ASP A 278 -6.80 -1.52 -8.44
N ASN A 279 -7.10 -0.79 -9.52
CA ASN A 279 -8.22 0.13 -9.56
C ASN A 279 -9.52 -0.62 -9.37
N TYR A 280 -9.69 -1.83 -9.91
CA TYR A 280 -10.88 -2.67 -9.70
C TYR A 280 -10.92 -3.37 -8.33
N ALA A 281 -9.78 -3.51 -7.64
CA ALA A 281 -9.69 -4.23 -6.37
C ALA A 281 -10.08 -3.39 -5.14
N CYS A 282 -10.09 -2.05 -5.25
CA CYS A 282 -10.40 -1.18 -4.11
C CYS A 282 -11.79 -1.45 -3.53
N THR A 283 -11.84 -1.69 -2.21
CA THR A 283 -13.03 -2.08 -1.44
C THR A 283 -13.76 -0.90 -0.78
N GLU A 284 -13.32 0.34 -1.01
CA GLU A 284 -13.82 1.55 -0.36
C GLU A 284 -13.85 1.48 1.19
N CYS A 285 -12.96 0.69 1.79
CA CYS A 285 -12.95 0.47 3.24
C CYS A 285 -12.37 1.64 4.05
N ALA A 286 -11.89 2.69 3.37
CA ALA A 286 -11.24 3.89 3.91
C ALA A 286 -10.03 3.64 4.84
N ARG A 287 -9.52 2.41 4.97
CA ARG A 287 -8.38 2.09 5.85
C ARG A 287 -7.13 2.87 5.47
N CYS A 288 -6.84 2.96 4.16
CA CYS A 288 -5.69 3.70 3.66
C CYS A 288 -5.79 5.20 3.91
N THR A 289 -6.98 5.79 3.77
CA THR A 289 -7.24 7.20 4.07
C THR A 289 -7.19 7.50 5.56
N ASN A 290 -7.79 6.67 6.41
CA ASN A 290 -7.76 6.85 7.87
C ASN A 290 -6.34 6.73 8.47
N ASN A 291 -5.41 6.06 7.78
CA ASN A 291 -4.02 5.95 8.21
C ASN A 291 -3.07 6.86 7.42
N CYS A 292 -3.57 7.67 6.49
CA CYS A 292 -2.75 8.58 5.70
C CYS A 292 -2.39 9.81 6.55
N PRO A 293 -1.10 10.08 6.80
CA PRO A 293 -0.69 11.26 7.57
C PRO A 293 -1.10 12.57 6.92
N ALA A 294 -0.95 12.66 5.59
CA ALA A 294 -1.35 13.83 4.81
C ALA A 294 -2.87 14.12 4.96
N TYR A 295 -3.71 13.08 4.83
CA TYR A 295 -5.15 13.23 5.04
C TYR A 295 -5.50 13.64 6.47
N ALA A 296 -4.81 13.05 7.45
CA ALA A 296 -5.06 13.31 8.87
C ALA A 296 -4.81 14.77 9.25
N THR A 297 -3.94 15.46 8.49
CA THR A 297 -3.63 16.87 8.66
C THR A 297 -4.25 17.75 7.57
N GLY A 298 -5.37 17.33 6.98
CA GLY A 298 -6.19 18.17 6.11
C GLY A 298 -5.66 18.39 4.69
N LYS A 299 -4.54 17.78 4.30
CA LYS A 299 -4.04 17.88 2.92
C LYS A 299 -4.95 17.16 1.94
N ASN A 300 -4.89 17.58 0.68
CA ASN A 300 -5.67 17.01 -0.42
C ASN A 300 -5.16 15.62 -0.85
N LEU A 301 -5.06 14.64 0.05
CA LEU A 301 -4.66 13.28 -0.31
C LEU A 301 -5.48 12.26 0.45
N SER A 302 -6.48 11.68 -0.23
CA SER A 302 -7.13 10.44 0.18
C SER A 302 -6.66 9.32 -0.74
N PRO A 303 -5.83 8.37 -0.26
CA PRO A 303 -5.39 7.24 -1.08
C PRO A 303 -6.54 6.40 -1.63
N MET A 304 -7.66 6.30 -0.90
CA MET A 304 -8.87 5.65 -1.40
C MET A 304 -9.47 6.41 -2.58
N GLN A 305 -9.60 7.74 -2.46
CA GLN A 305 -10.19 8.58 -3.49
C GLN A 305 -9.32 8.59 -4.75
N LEU A 306 -7.99 8.70 -4.59
CA LEU A 306 -7.02 8.57 -5.68
C LEU A 306 -7.27 7.32 -6.53
N VAL A 307 -7.44 6.15 -5.90
CA VAL A 307 -7.68 4.89 -6.64
C VAL A 307 -9.05 4.89 -7.33
N HIS A 308 -10.05 5.57 -6.77
CA HIS A 308 -11.36 5.69 -7.40
C HIS A 308 -11.31 6.65 -8.58
N ASP A 309 -10.63 7.77 -8.46
CA ASP A 309 -10.46 8.73 -9.55
C ASP A 309 -9.73 8.07 -10.71
N LEU A 310 -8.69 7.27 -10.45
CA LEU A 310 -8.03 6.43 -11.47
C LEU A 310 -8.95 5.36 -12.07
N ARG A 311 -9.83 4.74 -11.26
CA ARG A 311 -10.82 3.78 -11.78
C ARG A 311 -11.80 4.46 -12.73
N TYR A 312 -12.32 5.61 -12.34
CA TYR A 312 -13.28 6.34 -13.16
C TYR A 312 -12.61 6.90 -14.41
N GLU A 313 -11.38 7.38 -14.33
CA GLU A 313 -10.58 7.75 -15.51
C GLU A 313 -10.50 6.60 -16.52
N MET A 314 -10.20 5.40 -16.03
CA MET A 314 -10.14 4.19 -16.84
C MET A 314 -11.50 3.83 -17.45
N ILE A 315 -12.61 4.02 -16.72
CA ILE A 315 -13.97 3.74 -17.21
C ILE A 315 -14.40 4.77 -18.25
N ASP A 316 -14.18 6.05 -17.98
CA ASP A 316 -14.60 7.17 -18.82
C ASP A 316 -13.89 7.12 -20.18
N ARG A 317 -12.62 6.68 -20.20
CA ARG A 317 -11.82 6.51 -21.42
C ARG A 317 -11.98 5.13 -22.10
N ASP A 318 -12.61 4.14 -21.45
CA ASP A 318 -12.60 2.73 -21.92
C ASP A 318 -13.10 2.56 -23.36
N ALA A 319 -14.19 3.26 -23.71
CA ALA A 319 -14.82 3.12 -25.02
C ALA A 319 -13.95 3.68 -26.15
N LEU A 320 -13.40 4.89 -25.95
CA LEU A 320 -12.52 5.54 -26.92
C LEU A 320 -11.20 4.77 -27.06
N LEU A 321 -10.59 4.35 -25.95
CA LEU A 321 -9.38 3.52 -25.99
C LEU A 321 -9.66 2.18 -26.70
N ALA A 322 -10.82 1.54 -26.47
CA ALA A 322 -11.19 0.32 -27.19
C ALA A 322 -11.30 0.53 -28.70
N GLN A 323 -11.82 1.69 -29.10
CA GLN A 323 -11.97 2.05 -30.51
C GLN A 323 -10.60 2.32 -31.13
N ARG A 324 -9.75 3.11 -30.47
CA ARG A 324 -8.36 3.36 -30.89
C ARG A 324 -7.58 2.06 -31.06
N ASP A 325 -7.58 1.18 -30.05
CA ASP A 325 -6.89 -0.12 -30.12
C ASP A 325 -7.45 -1.04 -31.23
N GLY A 326 -8.71 -0.84 -31.63
CA GLY A 326 -9.34 -1.55 -32.75
C GLY A 326 -8.82 -1.04 -34.09
N LEU A 327 -8.81 0.29 -34.25
CA LEU A 327 -8.30 0.98 -35.43
C LEU A 327 -6.80 0.73 -35.62
N ASP A 328 -5.99 0.80 -34.56
CA ASP A 328 -4.55 0.51 -34.61
C ASP A 328 -4.30 -0.90 -35.17
N ARG A 329 -5.04 -1.92 -34.69
CA ARG A 329 -4.93 -3.29 -35.19
C ARG A 329 -5.38 -3.46 -36.64
N GLU A 330 -6.37 -2.70 -37.08
CA GLU A 330 -6.81 -2.69 -38.48
C GLU A 330 -5.74 -2.06 -39.37
N ILE A 331 -5.21 -0.89 -38.98
CA ILE A 331 -4.13 -0.17 -39.65
C ILE A 331 -2.88 -1.04 -39.79
N GLU A 332 -2.39 -1.64 -38.69
CA GLU A 332 -1.25 -2.57 -38.70
C GLU A 332 -1.48 -3.77 -39.66
N ALA A 333 -2.71 -4.28 -39.73
CA ALA A 333 -3.05 -5.37 -40.63
C ALA A 333 -3.06 -4.97 -42.13
N PHE A 334 -3.22 -3.67 -42.42
CA PHE A 334 -3.11 -3.10 -43.77
C PHE A 334 -1.67 -2.77 -44.17
N GLU A 335 -0.84 -2.29 -43.24
CA GLU A 335 0.59 -1.99 -43.50
C GLU A 335 1.37 -3.23 -43.98
N HIS A 336 0.95 -4.43 -43.58
CA HIS A 336 1.52 -5.70 -44.05
C HIS A 336 1.10 -6.12 -45.48
N LYS A 337 0.31 -5.31 -46.21
CA LYS A 337 -0.22 -5.63 -47.55
C LYS A 337 0.10 -4.58 -48.62
N GLU A 338 0.90 -3.57 -48.32
CA GLU A 338 1.31 -2.59 -49.32
C GLU A 338 2.35 -3.16 -50.30
N GLU A 339 1.90 -3.52 -51.50
CA GLU A 339 2.71 -3.47 -52.73
C GLU A 339 2.22 -2.25 -53.55
N ASP A 340 3.14 -1.48 -54.14
CA ASP A 340 2.91 -0.40 -55.12
C ASP A 340 2.72 1.07 -54.67
N GLY A 341 3.12 1.45 -53.45
CA GLY A 341 3.49 2.86 -53.15
C GLY A 341 2.37 3.91 -53.19
N HIS A 342 1.10 3.48 -53.19
CA HIS A 342 -0.08 4.35 -53.05
C HIS A 342 -0.95 3.85 -51.90
N LYS A 343 -1.21 4.72 -50.90
CA LYS A 343 -2.12 4.43 -49.78
C LYS A 343 -3.52 4.11 -50.30
N HIS A 344 -4.05 2.95 -49.96
CA HIS A 344 -5.41 2.55 -50.33
C HIS A 344 -6.44 3.50 -49.67
N PRO A 345 -7.55 3.91 -50.34
CA PRO A 345 -8.55 4.81 -49.74
C PRO A 345 -9.12 4.34 -48.39
N ASP A 346 -9.23 3.02 -48.20
CA ASP A 346 -9.67 2.43 -46.93
C ASP A 346 -8.65 2.67 -45.80
N PHE A 347 -7.35 2.74 -46.12
CA PHE A 347 -6.30 3.03 -45.15
C PHE A 347 -6.35 4.49 -44.68
N GLU A 348 -6.52 5.43 -45.62
CA GLU A 348 -6.68 6.85 -45.31
C GLU A 348 -7.92 7.10 -44.44
N HIS A 349 -9.01 6.38 -44.70
CA HIS A 349 -10.21 6.44 -43.86
C HIS A 349 -9.98 5.95 -42.43
N LEU A 350 -9.23 4.86 -42.25
CA LEU A 350 -8.88 4.33 -40.92
C LEU A 350 -7.96 5.29 -40.15
N GLU A 351 -6.95 5.87 -40.80
CA GLU A 351 -6.08 6.89 -40.19
C GLU A 351 -6.90 8.11 -39.74
N GLN A 352 -7.86 8.55 -40.56
CA GLN A 352 -8.76 9.66 -40.19
C GLN A 352 -9.62 9.31 -38.97
N GLN A 353 -10.26 8.13 -38.96
CA GLN A 353 -11.05 7.70 -37.80
C GLN A 353 -10.20 7.60 -36.54
N ARG A 354 -8.96 7.12 -36.65
CA ARG A 354 -8.01 7.04 -35.53
C ARG A 354 -7.68 8.44 -35.01
N ALA A 355 -7.43 9.39 -35.90
CA ALA A 355 -7.15 10.78 -35.53
C ALA A 355 -8.36 11.44 -34.82
N GLU A 356 -9.59 11.19 -35.30
CA GLU A 356 -10.81 11.69 -34.65
C GLU A 356 -10.99 11.13 -33.22
N VAL A 357 -10.66 9.85 -33.00
CA VAL A 357 -10.70 9.24 -31.66
C VAL A 357 -9.62 9.83 -30.76
N GLU A 358 -8.42 10.08 -31.28
CA GLU A 358 -7.34 10.71 -30.52
C GLU A 358 -7.71 12.15 -30.13
N GLU A 359 -8.28 12.94 -31.04
CA GLU A 359 -8.79 14.29 -30.73
C GLU A 359 -9.85 14.25 -29.61
N GLN A 360 -10.74 13.25 -29.62
CA GLN A 360 -11.72 13.07 -28.55
C GLN A 360 -11.06 12.71 -27.22
N LEU A 361 -10.00 11.89 -27.21
CA LEU A 361 -9.23 11.55 -26.02
C LEU A 361 -8.46 12.75 -25.46
N GLU A 362 -7.89 13.58 -26.33
CA GLU A 362 -7.18 14.81 -25.98
C GLU A 362 -8.13 15.90 -25.45
N ALA A 363 -9.37 15.94 -25.95
CA ALA A 363 -10.40 16.86 -25.46
C ALA A 363 -10.93 16.51 -24.05
N MET A 364 -10.67 15.29 -23.56
CA MET A 364 -11.01 14.90 -22.18
C MET A 364 -10.02 15.51 -21.17
N PRO A 365 -10.44 15.79 -19.92
CA PRO A 365 -9.54 16.32 -18.90
C PRO A 365 -8.28 15.46 -18.73
N GLU A 366 -7.11 16.10 -18.64
CA GLU A 366 -5.84 15.41 -18.39
C GLU A 366 -5.90 14.58 -17.11
N LEU A 367 -5.21 13.44 -17.07
CA LEU A 367 -5.13 12.63 -15.84
C LEU A 367 -4.42 13.41 -14.74
N VAL A 368 -3.26 13.99 -15.05
CA VAL A 368 -2.41 14.73 -14.11
C VAL A 368 -2.66 16.22 -14.26
N GLY A 369 -3.07 16.91 -13.19
CA GLY A 369 -3.50 18.31 -13.21
C GLY A 369 -4.98 18.51 -13.55
N GLY A 370 -5.64 17.52 -14.17
CA GLY A 370 -7.09 17.48 -14.35
C GLY A 370 -7.75 16.55 -13.34
N ARG A 371 -7.88 15.26 -13.68
CA ARG A 371 -8.53 14.24 -12.84
C ARG A 371 -7.90 14.13 -11.45
N ILE A 372 -6.57 14.11 -11.42
CA ILE A 372 -5.75 14.08 -10.20
C ILE A 372 -5.03 15.42 -10.10
N ALA A 373 -5.43 16.23 -9.12
CA ALA A 373 -4.81 17.52 -8.88
C ALA A 373 -3.33 17.39 -8.44
N ASP A 374 -2.49 18.34 -8.83
CA ASP A 374 -1.05 18.36 -8.52
C ASP A 374 -0.81 18.32 -7.01
N GLU A 375 -1.62 19.02 -6.22
CA GLU A 375 -1.52 19.06 -4.76
C GLU A 375 -1.73 17.67 -4.15
N THR A 376 -2.55 16.83 -4.79
CA THR A 376 -2.75 15.43 -4.37
C THR A 376 -1.47 14.63 -4.52
N LEU A 377 -0.78 14.83 -5.64
CA LEU A 377 0.50 14.17 -5.91
C LEU A 377 1.55 14.68 -4.94
N TRP A 378 1.69 15.99 -4.74
CA TRP A 378 2.70 16.60 -3.87
C TRP A 378 2.46 16.36 -2.37
N ALA A 379 1.22 16.12 -1.93
CA ALA A 379 0.91 15.84 -0.52
C ALA A 379 1.47 14.50 0.00
N CYS A 380 1.80 13.55 -0.88
CA CYS A 380 2.28 12.22 -0.50
C CYS A 380 3.70 12.27 0.11
N THR A 381 3.84 11.69 1.30
CA THR A 381 5.15 11.57 1.99
C THR A 381 5.88 10.25 1.70
N THR A 382 5.38 9.45 0.75
CA THR A 382 5.87 8.10 0.40
C THR A 382 6.04 7.14 1.58
N CYS A 383 5.41 7.39 2.73
CA CYS A 383 5.65 6.59 3.94
C CYS A 383 5.09 5.15 3.85
N GLY A 384 4.15 4.87 2.96
CA GLY A 384 3.57 3.52 2.77
C GLY A 384 2.49 3.10 3.78
N ALA A 385 1.93 4.04 4.57
CA ALA A 385 0.92 3.70 5.59
C ALA A 385 -0.33 3.08 4.94
N CYS A 386 -0.75 3.67 3.81
CA CYS A 386 -1.86 3.20 2.99
C CYS A 386 -1.67 1.77 2.49
N GLN A 387 -0.47 1.43 2.03
CA GLN A 387 -0.12 0.11 1.50
C GLN A 387 -0.05 -0.95 2.61
N ALA A 388 0.52 -0.59 3.77
CA ALA A 388 0.61 -1.49 4.92
C ALA A 388 -0.77 -1.99 5.37
N VAL A 389 -1.76 -1.08 5.43
CA VAL A 389 -3.12 -1.39 5.90
C VAL A 389 -4.08 -1.87 4.81
N CYS A 390 -3.68 -1.83 3.53
CA CYS A 390 -4.53 -2.26 2.42
C CYS A 390 -4.76 -3.78 2.47
N PRO A 391 -6.02 -4.25 2.54
CA PRO A 391 -6.32 -5.69 2.60
C PRO A 391 -6.12 -6.41 1.27
N VAL A 392 -6.14 -5.66 0.16
CA VAL A 392 -6.02 -6.15 -1.22
C VAL A 392 -4.73 -5.71 -1.90
N PHE A 393 -3.77 -5.17 -1.13
CA PHE A 393 -2.39 -4.90 -1.57
C PHE A 393 -2.23 -3.92 -2.74
N ILE A 394 -3.04 -2.85 -2.75
CA ILE A 394 -2.90 -1.75 -3.72
C ILE A 394 -1.62 -0.94 -3.44
N GLU A 395 -0.82 -0.72 -4.49
CA GLU A 395 0.47 -0.02 -4.46
C GLU A 395 0.30 1.50 -4.65
N HIS A 396 -0.39 2.15 -3.70
CA HIS A 396 -0.77 3.57 -3.82
C HIS A 396 0.43 4.52 -4.02
N PRO A 397 1.55 4.43 -3.25
CA PRO A 397 2.66 5.37 -3.41
C PRO A 397 3.33 5.30 -4.78
N LEU A 398 3.41 4.10 -5.37
CA LEU A 398 4.00 3.92 -6.70
C LEU A 398 3.24 4.71 -7.76
N LYS A 399 1.90 4.63 -7.76
CA LYS A 399 1.09 5.37 -8.75
C LYS A 399 1.34 6.87 -8.68
N ILE A 400 1.44 7.40 -7.46
CA ILE A 400 1.74 8.81 -7.21
C ILE A 400 3.14 9.17 -7.75
N LEU A 401 4.14 8.33 -7.48
CA LEU A 401 5.51 8.57 -7.93
C LEU A 401 5.63 8.54 -9.45
N GLN A 402 4.93 7.63 -10.13
CA GLN A 402 4.89 7.57 -11.59
C GLN A 402 4.20 8.79 -12.21
N MET A 403 3.12 9.29 -11.59
CA MET A 403 2.51 10.55 -12.03
C MET A 403 3.39 11.77 -11.72
N ARG A 404 4.14 11.77 -10.61
CA ARG A 404 5.16 12.79 -10.34
C ARG A 404 6.28 12.78 -11.37
N GLN A 405 6.69 11.61 -11.87
CA GLN A 405 7.68 11.53 -12.96
C GLN A 405 7.19 12.31 -14.19
N ASN A 406 5.92 12.16 -14.56
CA ASN A 406 5.33 12.91 -15.67
C ASN A 406 5.26 14.42 -15.36
N LEU A 407 4.81 14.82 -14.16
CA LEU A 407 4.81 16.24 -13.76
C LEU A 407 6.19 16.90 -13.92
N VAL A 408 7.24 16.20 -13.49
CA VAL A 408 8.59 16.76 -13.44
C VAL A 408 9.30 16.71 -14.79
N LEU A 409 9.24 15.57 -15.47
CA LEU A 409 10.06 15.30 -16.65
C LEU A 409 9.39 15.75 -17.96
N GLU A 410 8.07 15.69 -18.05
CA GLU A 410 7.32 16.03 -19.28
C GLU A 410 6.70 17.41 -19.21
N GLN A 411 6.19 17.79 -18.05
CA GLN A 411 5.37 19.00 -17.92
C GLN A 411 6.10 20.16 -17.25
N GLU A 412 7.31 19.93 -16.73
CA GLU A 412 8.10 20.91 -15.98
C GLU A 412 7.34 21.59 -14.81
N ARG A 413 6.29 20.92 -14.29
CA ARG A 413 5.44 21.42 -13.21
C ARG A 413 5.98 20.97 -11.86
N VAL A 414 6.92 21.77 -11.32
CA VAL A 414 7.60 21.48 -10.05
C VAL A 414 7.35 22.61 -9.03
N PRO A 415 7.03 22.31 -7.76
CA PRO A 415 6.99 23.31 -6.70
C PRO A 415 8.30 24.12 -6.62
N GLY A 416 8.21 25.44 -6.43
CA GLY A 416 9.36 26.34 -6.55
C GLY A 416 10.53 26.02 -5.61
N GLU A 417 10.22 25.63 -4.37
CA GLU A 417 11.21 25.20 -3.37
C GLU A 417 11.92 23.92 -3.82
N LEU A 418 11.18 22.97 -4.39
CA LEU A 418 11.72 21.71 -4.86
C LEU A 418 12.57 21.89 -6.13
N GLY A 419 12.20 22.82 -7.01
CA GLY A 419 13.04 23.22 -8.14
C GLY A 419 14.40 23.79 -7.70
N ARG A 420 14.46 24.50 -6.56
CA ARG A 420 15.73 24.93 -5.96
C ARG A 420 16.54 23.73 -5.46
N THR A 421 15.89 22.78 -4.80
CA THR A 421 16.52 21.55 -4.33
C THR A 421 17.13 20.74 -5.48
N PHE A 422 16.45 20.62 -6.62
CA PHE A 422 17.01 19.94 -7.80
C PHE A 422 18.26 20.62 -8.32
N ARG A 423 18.25 21.95 -8.50
CA ARG A 423 19.45 22.70 -8.90
C ARG A 423 20.60 22.57 -7.91
N ASN A 424 20.30 22.49 -6.61
CA ASN A 424 21.31 22.26 -5.59
C ASN A 424 21.95 20.87 -5.72
N ILE A 425 21.14 19.82 -5.89
CA ILE A 425 21.64 18.45 -6.09
C ILE A 425 22.46 18.38 -7.38
N GLU A 426 21.99 18.96 -8.47
CA GLU A 426 22.69 18.97 -9.75
C GLU A 426 24.05 19.68 -9.67
N ARG A 427 24.11 20.85 -9.03
CA ARG A 427 25.33 21.68 -9.01
C ARG A 427 26.31 21.35 -7.91
N GLN A 428 25.82 20.87 -6.76
CA GLN A 428 26.60 20.70 -5.54
C GLN A 428 26.56 19.27 -4.98
N SER A 429 25.87 18.36 -5.64
CA SER A 429 25.66 16.98 -5.17
C SER A 429 25.07 16.90 -3.75
N ASN A 430 24.27 17.90 -3.35
CA ASN A 430 23.51 17.91 -2.11
C ASN A 430 22.29 18.84 -2.18
N PRO A 431 21.19 18.55 -1.48
CA PRO A 431 19.98 19.36 -1.54
C PRO A 431 20.05 20.70 -0.77
N TRP A 432 21.05 20.89 0.11
CA TRP A 432 21.24 22.13 0.89
C TRP A 432 21.88 23.26 0.10
N GLY A 433 22.51 22.97 -1.05
CA GLY A 433 23.18 23.96 -1.89
C GLY A 433 24.48 24.49 -1.30
N ILE A 434 25.04 23.79 -0.31
CA ILE A 434 26.37 24.06 0.25
C ILE A 434 27.42 23.53 -0.74
N ALA A 435 28.56 24.20 -0.87
CA ALA A 435 29.57 23.83 -1.84
C ALA A 435 30.17 22.43 -1.57
N SER A 436 30.45 21.66 -2.62
CA SER A 436 30.91 20.27 -2.49
C SER A 436 32.28 20.12 -1.82
N ASP A 437 33.13 21.15 -1.89
CA ASP A 437 34.41 21.24 -1.21
C ASP A 437 34.27 21.37 0.33
N GLN A 438 33.13 21.84 0.83
CA GLN A 438 32.82 21.91 2.27
C GLN A 438 32.28 20.60 2.84
N ARG A 439 32.20 19.52 2.04
CA ARG A 439 31.59 18.25 2.48
C ARG A 439 32.28 17.63 3.69
N MET A 440 33.58 17.87 3.88
CA MET A 440 34.35 17.28 4.97
C MET A 440 34.47 18.19 6.21
N ASP A 441 33.87 19.38 6.20
CA ASP A 441 33.96 20.35 7.31
C ASP A 441 33.43 19.77 8.63
N TRP A 442 32.43 18.87 8.57
CA TRP A 442 31.89 18.20 9.76
C TRP A 442 32.93 17.35 10.51
N ALA A 443 33.96 16.86 9.79
CA ALA A 443 35.01 15.99 10.32
C ALA A 443 36.19 16.77 10.91
N GLU A 444 36.18 18.10 10.86
CA GLU A 444 37.25 18.93 11.40
C GLU A 444 37.51 18.61 12.89
N GLY A 445 38.77 18.34 13.21
CA GLY A 445 39.21 17.96 14.56
C GLY A 445 38.90 16.50 14.96
N LEU A 446 38.41 15.67 14.03
CA LEU A 446 38.15 14.24 14.25
C LEU A 446 39.11 13.39 13.41
N ASN A 447 39.49 12.22 13.94
CA ASN A 447 40.25 11.23 13.18
C ASN A 447 39.27 10.35 12.38
N VAL A 448 38.89 10.79 11.19
CA VAL A 448 37.97 10.09 10.28
C VAL A 448 38.76 9.63 9.06
N PRO A 449 39.08 8.34 8.92
CA PRO A 449 39.84 7.85 7.77
C PRO A 449 39.03 7.99 6.48
N THR A 450 39.64 8.59 5.46
CA THR A 450 39.13 8.58 4.09
C THR A 450 39.53 7.29 3.37
N ILE A 451 38.87 6.99 2.25
CA ILE A 451 39.22 5.81 1.43
C ILE A 451 40.64 5.88 0.86
N GLU A 452 41.20 7.09 0.69
CA GLU A 452 42.59 7.30 0.29
C GLU A 452 43.57 6.93 1.42
N GLU A 453 43.22 7.24 2.67
CA GLU A 453 44.05 6.95 3.85
C GLU A 453 43.92 5.50 4.33
N ASN A 454 42.75 4.89 4.14
CA ASN A 454 42.46 3.49 4.44
C ASN A 454 41.88 2.78 3.21
N PRO A 455 42.72 2.30 2.27
CA PRO A 455 42.24 1.68 1.02
C PRO A 455 41.57 0.32 1.17
N ASN A 456 41.64 -0.33 2.34
CA ASN A 456 41.04 -1.64 2.59
C ASN A 456 40.14 -1.62 3.84
N PRO A 457 39.10 -0.77 3.87
CA PRO A 457 38.18 -0.72 4.99
C PRO A 457 37.26 -1.96 5.00
N GLU A 458 36.78 -2.38 6.17
CA GLU A 458 35.71 -3.39 6.24
C GLU A 458 34.37 -2.77 5.81
N TYR A 459 34.16 -1.50 6.15
CA TYR A 459 32.94 -0.74 5.84
C TYR A 459 33.24 0.63 5.24
N ILE A 460 32.45 1.02 4.24
CA ILE A 460 32.29 2.44 3.90
C ILE A 460 31.19 3.02 4.77
N LEU A 461 31.50 4.07 5.53
CA LEU A 461 30.49 4.88 6.20
C LEU A 461 29.93 5.90 5.20
N TRP A 462 28.72 5.65 4.72
CA TRP A 462 27.96 6.60 3.91
C TRP A 462 27.37 7.68 4.81
N VAL A 463 27.99 8.86 4.79
CA VAL A 463 27.63 10.00 5.66
C VAL A 463 26.29 10.59 5.24
N GLY A 464 26.05 10.68 3.93
CA GLY A 464 24.89 11.29 3.32
C GLY A 464 24.85 12.82 3.51
N CYS A 465 23.89 13.47 2.85
CA CYS A 465 23.84 14.92 2.82
C CYS A 465 23.56 15.53 4.20
N ALA A 466 22.53 15.05 4.91
CA ALA A 466 22.18 15.61 6.22
C ALA A 466 23.34 15.45 7.21
N GLY A 467 24.02 14.29 7.19
CA GLY A 467 25.15 14.00 8.06
C GLY A 467 26.37 14.89 7.84
N ALA A 468 26.53 15.42 6.63
CA ALA A 468 27.63 16.31 6.25
C ALA A 468 27.30 17.80 6.42
N PHE A 469 26.03 18.19 6.23
CA PHE A 469 25.66 19.59 6.02
C PHE A 469 24.66 20.18 7.03
N ASP A 470 23.90 19.35 7.74
CA ASP A 470 22.92 19.84 8.72
C ASP A 470 23.52 19.89 10.13
N ASN A 471 23.53 21.06 10.76
CA ASN A 471 24.15 21.28 12.08
C ASN A 471 23.59 20.36 13.19
N ARG A 472 22.31 19.98 13.13
CA ARG A 472 21.72 19.06 14.11
C ARG A 472 22.21 17.65 13.85
N ILE A 473 22.26 17.23 12.59
CA ILE A 473 22.63 15.87 12.20
C ILE A 473 24.14 15.62 12.24
N ILE A 474 24.97 16.66 12.05
CA ILE A 474 26.42 16.54 12.27
C ILE A 474 26.72 16.00 13.68
N LYS A 475 25.95 16.38 14.71
CA LYS A 475 26.10 15.81 16.07
C LYS A 475 25.84 14.29 16.10
N GLN A 476 24.83 13.82 15.37
CA GLN A 476 24.56 12.39 15.18
C GLN A 476 25.73 11.70 14.45
N THR A 477 26.27 12.30 13.38
CA THR A 477 27.43 11.77 12.66
C THR A 477 28.63 11.62 13.61
N LYS A 478 28.93 12.65 14.42
CA LYS A 478 30.02 12.61 15.40
C LYS A 478 29.81 11.53 16.47
N ALA A 479 28.59 11.33 16.95
CA ALA A 479 28.26 10.24 17.87
C ALA A 479 28.51 8.86 17.23
N MET A 480 28.18 8.70 15.95
CA MET A 480 28.50 7.46 15.21
C MET A 480 30.01 7.23 15.12
N ILE A 481 30.81 8.25 14.84
CA ILE A 481 32.29 8.15 14.82
C ILE A 481 32.83 7.72 16.19
N GLN A 482 32.31 8.28 17.29
CA GLN A 482 32.68 7.87 18.65
C GLN A 482 32.40 6.39 18.90
N ILE A 483 31.25 5.89 18.46
CA ILE A 483 30.88 4.47 18.60
C ILE A 483 31.80 3.57 17.78
N LEU A 484 32.06 3.92 16.51
CA LEU A 484 32.97 3.16 15.64
C LEU A 484 34.39 3.11 16.23
N GLY A 485 34.87 4.23 16.77
CA GLY A 485 36.16 4.31 17.45
C GLY A 485 36.21 3.45 18.72
N ALA A 486 35.18 3.51 19.57
CA ALA A 486 35.09 2.72 20.79
C ALA A 486 35.02 1.21 20.54
N ALA A 487 34.40 0.79 19.44
CA ALA A 487 34.32 -0.61 19.02
C ALA A 487 35.48 -1.06 18.11
N HIS A 488 36.45 -0.18 17.82
CA HIS A 488 37.57 -0.42 16.90
C HIS A 488 37.14 -0.97 15.54
N VAL A 489 36.06 -0.43 14.96
CA VAL A 489 35.57 -0.84 13.64
C VAL A 489 36.53 -0.32 12.56
N ASN A 490 36.91 -1.18 11.62
CA ASN A 490 37.70 -0.77 10.45
C ASN A 490 36.76 -0.16 9.39
N TYR A 491 36.75 1.17 9.27
CA TYR A 491 35.91 1.88 8.31
C TYR A 491 36.70 2.96 7.55
N ALA A 492 36.09 3.46 6.48
CA ALA A 492 36.50 4.70 5.82
C ALA A 492 35.27 5.48 5.32
N VAL A 493 35.42 6.78 5.07
CA VAL A 493 34.45 7.60 4.33
C VAL A 493 34.95 7.85 2.90
N LEU A 494 34.05 8.08 1.95
CA LEU A 494 34.43 8.44 0.57
C LEU A 494 34.97 9.88 0.44
N GLY A 495 34.92 10.67 1.51
CA GLY A 495 35.42 12.05 1.51
C GLY A 495 34.62 12.94 0.56
N HIS A 496 35.32 13.74 -0.24
CA HIS A 496 34.72 14.62 -1.25
C HIS A 496 34.13 13.87 -2.45
N GLN A 497 34.40 12.56 -2.58
CA GLN A 497 33.86 11.74 -3.67
C GLN A 497 32.41 11.30 -3.40
N GLU A 498 31.90 11.45 -2.17
CA GLU A 498 30.51 11.09 -1.85
C GLU A 498 29.53 12.12 -2.39
N GLY A 499 28.55 11.69 -3.19
CA GLY A 499 27.45 12.51 -3.69
C GLY A 499 26.18 12.47 -2.82
N CYS A 500 25.09 13.02 -3.35
CA CYS A 500 23.75 12.75 -2.83
C CYS A 500 23.32 11.37 -3.30
N THR A 501 22.61 10.58 -2.49
CA THR A 501 22.07 9.28 -2.95
C THR A 501 21.05 9.41 -4.08
N GLY A 502 20.55 10.62 -4.34
CA GLY A 502 19.48 10.87 -5.30
C GLY A 502 18.06 10.59 -4.77
N ASP A 503 17.88 10.14 -3.50
CA ASP A 503 16.54 9.87 -2.94
C ASP A 503 15.58 11.07 -3.08
N PRO A 504 15.94 12.32 -2.73
CA PRO A 504 15.02 13.43 -2.88
C PRO A 504 14.58 13.65 -4.34
N ALA A 505 15.49 13.47 -5.30
CA ALA A 505 15.18 13.57 -6.72
C ALA A 505 14.22 12.45 -7.16
N ARG A 506 14.54 11.19 -6.84
CA ARG A 506 13.72 10.03 -7.22
C ARG A 506 12.31 10.10 -6.63
N ARG A 507 12.20 10.41 -5.34
CA ARG A 507 10.90 10.46 -4.64
C ARG A 507 10.08 11.71 -4.99
N ALA A 508 10.69 12.70 -5.61
CA ALA A 508 10.01 13.83 -6.21
C ALA A 508 9.57 13.60 -7.66
N GLY A 509 10.06 12.55 -8.33
CA GLY A 509 9.77 12.27 -9.74
C GLY A 509 10.86 12.72 -10.73
N ASN A 510 11.95 13.33 -10.26
CA ASN A 510 13.08 13.67 -11.12
C ASN A 510 13.98 12.44 -11.33
N GLU A 511 13.52 11.50 -12.16
CA GLU A 511 14.24 10.25 -12.40
C GLU A 511 15.58 10.51 -13.13
N LEU A 512 15.62 11.45 -14.08
CA LEU A 512 16.86 11.83 -14.77
C LEU A 512 17.96 12.23 -13.78
N LEU A 513 17.67 13.18 -12.89
CA LEU A 513 18.62 13.60 -11.86
C LEU A 513 18.99 12.48 -10.89
N PHE A 514 18.04 11.59 -10.57
CA PHE A 514 18.33 10.41 -9.77
C PHE A 514 19.32 9.46 -10.47
N GLN A 515 19.10 9.12 -11.74
CA GLN A 515 19.97 8.19 -12.47
C GLN A 515 21.40 8.74 -12.57
N MET A 516 21.55 10.02 -12.90
CA MET A 516 22.87 10.67 -12.92
C MET A 516 23.60 10.55 -11.57
N GLN A 517 22.91 10.85 -10.46
CA GLN A 517 23.51 10.75 -9.12
C GLN A 517 23.81 9.29 -8.74
N ALA A 518 22.91 8.36 -9.06
CA ALA A 518 23.09 6.95 -8.76
C ALA A 518 24.30 6.37 -9.50
N GLU A 519 24.41 6.62 -10.81
CA GLU A 519 25.50 6.12 -11.66
C GLU A 519 26.86 6.63 -11.19
N THR A 520 27.01 7.94 -10.95
CA THR A 520 28.25 8.51 -10.41
C THR A 520 28.64 7.89 -9.06
N ASN A 521 27.69 7.74 -8.14
CA ASN A 521 28.00 7.15 -6.84
C ASN A 521 28.35 5.65 -6.94
N ILE A 522 27.71 4.92 -7.84
CA ILE A 522 27.97 3.49 -8.08
C ILE A 522 29.37 3.31 -8.66
N GLU A 523 29.78 4.15 -9.60
CA GLU A 523 31.14 4.16 -10.15
C GLU A 523 32.18 4.31 -9.03
N VAL A 524 32.05 5.35 -8.20
CA VAL A 524 32.93 5.58 -7.04
C VAL A 524 32.94 4.40 -6.06
N LEU A 525 31.76 3.88 -5.69
CA LEU A 525 31.67 2.74 -4.77
C LEU A 525 32.28 1.45 -5.34
N ASN A 526 32.17 1.25 -6.66
CA ASN A 526 32.74 0.09 -7.33
C ASN A 526 34.26 0.19 -7.47
N GLU A 527 34.79 1.38 -7.80
CA GLU A 527 36.24 1.63 -7.89
C GLU A 527 36.97 1.39 -6.57
N THR A 528 36.30 1.69 -5.45
CA THR A 528 36.84 1.47 -4.10
C THR A 528 36.77 -0.01 -3.65
N GLY A 529 36.19 -0.89 -4.46
CA GLY A 529 36.03 -2.31 -4.12
C GLY A 529 35.01 -2.57 -3.00
N THR A 530 34.12 -1.61 -2.74
CA THR A 530 33.20 -1.63 -1.60
C THR A 530 32.28 -2.84 -1.63
N LYS A 531 32.14 -3.51 -0.47
CA LYS A 531 31.17 -4.60 -0.26
C LYS A 531 30.13 -4.29 0.80
N LYS A 532 30.53 -3.59 1.87
CA LYS A 532 29.64 -3.24 2.98
C LYS A 532 29.57 -1.73 3.15
N VAL A 533 28.34 -1.21 3.24
CA VAL A 533 28.07 0.21 3.43
C VAL A 533 27.26 0.40 4.71
N ILE A 534 27.74 1.23 5.63
CA ILE A 534 26.98 1.62 6.81
C ILE A 534 26.35 2.98 6.54
N THR A 535 25.08 3.17 6.88
CA THR A 535 24.45 4.50 6.85
C THR A 535 23.54 4.75 8.03
N SER A 536 23.51 5.99 8.51
CA SER A 536 22.60 6.43 9.56
C SER A 536 21.21 6.83 9.04
N CYS A 537 21.07 6.95 7.71
CA CYS A 537 19.85 7.44 7.07
C CYS A 537 19.06 6.29 6.42
N PRO A 538 17.83 6.00 6.86
CA PRO A 538 16.98 5.00 6.22
C PRO A 538 16.59 5.29 4.77
N HIS A 539 16.64 6.56 4.34
CA HIS A 539 16.42 6.93 2.93
C HIS A 539 17.63 6.52 2.07
N CYS A 540 18.84 6.81 2.55
CA CYS A 540 20.08 6.35 1.91
C CYS A 540 20.13 4.82 1.91
N LEU A 541 19.79 4.18 3.03
CA LEU A 541 19.69 2.72 3.17
C LEU A 541 18.80 2.12 2.08
N HIS A 542 17.58 2.66 1.94
CA HIS A 542 16.63 2.17 0.95
C HIS A 542 17.15 2.32 -0.48
N THR A 543 17.76 3.47 -0.77
CA THR A 543 18.26 3.79 -2.10
C THR A 543 19.45 2.91 -2.49
N LEU A 544 20.46 2.85 -1.63
CA LEU A 544 21.64 2.02 -1.84
C LEU A 544 21.30 0.52 -1.92
N ARG A 545 20.31 0.06 -1.13
CA ARG A 545 19.96 -1.36 -1.02
C ARG A 545 18.99 -1.86 -2.09
N HIS A 546 18.04 -1.02 -2.52
CA HIS A 546 16.93 -1.47 -3.40
C HIS A 546 16.84 -0.71 -4.71
N ASP A 547 17.32 0.54 -4.78
CA ASP A 547 17.27 1.34 -6.01
C ASP A 547 18.54 1.12 -6.86
N TYR A 548 19.73 1.21 -6.25
CA TYR A 548 21.02 1.08 -6.93
C TYR A 548 21.27 -0.28 -7.64
N PRO A 549 20.73 -1.42 -7.17
CA PRO A 549 20.87 -2.68 -7.89
C PRO A 549 20.32 -2.65 -9.33
N GLN A 550 19.35 -1.77 -9.61
CA GLN A 550 18.80 -1.57 -10.96
C GLN A 550 19.81 -0.90 -11.92
N PHE A 551 20.91 -0.36 -11.38
CA PHE A 551 21.98 0.36 -12.07
C PHE A 551 23.35 -0.30 -11.88
N GLY A 552 23.39 -1.53 -11.36
CA GLY A 552 24.64 -2.29 -11.17
C GLY A 552 25.36 -2.04 -9.84
N GLY A 553 24.76 -1.31 -8.90
CA GLY A 553 25.29 -1.13 -7.54
C GLY A 553 24.73 -2.15 -6.57
N ASP A 554 25.47 -3.22 -6.28
CA ASP A 554 25.07 -4.27 -5.33
C ASP A 554 25.99 -4.28 -4.10
N TYR A 555 25.43 -3.88 -2.95
CA TYR A 555 26.17 -3.70 -1.70
C TYR A 555 25.40 -4.27 -0.51
N GLU A 556 26.12 -4.81 0.48
CA GLU A 556 25.56 -5.11 1.78
C GLU A 556 25.40 -3.79 2.57
N VAL A 557 24.24 -3.15 2.42
CA VAL A 557 23.96 -1.90 3.13
C VAL A 557 23.37 -2.21 4.50
N ILE A 558 23.97 -1.67 5.56
CA ILE A 558 23.61 -1.90 6.96
C ILE A 558 23.19 -0.57 7.58
N HIS A 559 22.05 -0.57 8.27
CA HIS A 559 21.65 0.60 9.03
C HIS A 559 22.47 0.72 10.31
N HIS A 560 22.82 1.94 10.72
CA HIS A 560 23.65 2.16 11.92
C HIS A 560 23.09 1.47 13.17
N THR A 561 21.77 1.43 13.37
CA THR A 561 21.17 0.70 14.51
C THR A 561 21.41 -0.80 14.44
N GLN A 562 21.44 -1.41 13.26
CA GLN A 562 21.70 -2.83 13.12
C GLN A 562 23.15 -3.14 13.51
N LEU A 563 24.09 -2.30 13.07
CA LEU A 563 25.49 -2.43 13.45
C LEU A 563 25.70 -2.21 14.95
N ILE A 564 25.12 -1.15 15.53
CA ILE A 564 25.28 -0.87 16.97
C ILE A 564 24.72 -2.03 17.81
N ALA A 565 23.54 -2.55 17.47
CA ALA A 565 22.96 -3.71 18.15
C ALA A 565 23.92 -4.92 18.07
N HIS A 566 24.47 -5.20 16.89
CA HIS A 566 25.45 -6.26 16.69
C HIS A 566 26.73 -6.04 17.52
N LEU A 567 27.25 -4.82 17.60
CA LEU A 567 28.46 -4.51 18.36
C LEU A 567 28.26 -4.66 19.86
N ILE A 568 27.07 -4.33 20.37
CA ILE A 568 26.70 -4.55 21.78
C ILE A 568 26.58 -6.05 22.07
N ASP A 569 25.84 -6.79 21.23
CA ASP A 569 25.64 -8.24 21.38
C ASP A 569 26.95 -9.03 21.29
N ALA A 570 27.85 -8.62 20.39
CA ALA A 570 29.19 -9.20 20.26
C ALA A 570 30.16 -8.79 21.39
N GLY A 571 29.73 -7.95 22.34
CA GLY A 571 30.56 -7.46 23.44
C GLY A 571 31.69 -6.51 23.02
N LYS A 572 31.68 -6.04 21.77
CA LYS A 572 32.67 -5.09 21.23
C LYS A 572 32.40 -3.64 21.67
N LEU A 573 31.14 -3.33 21.99
CA LEU A 573 30.73 -2.03 22.51
C LEU A 573 30.18 -2.18 23.92
N GLN A 574 30.85 -1.57 24.90
CA GLN A 574 30.42 -1.59 26.30
C GLN A 574 29.71 -0.30 26.68
N THR A 575 28.51 -0.45 27.24
CA THR A 575 27.68 0.65 27.76
C THR A 575 27.51 0.45 29.27
N GLY A 576 27.45 1.53 30.03
CA GLY A 576 27.37 1.41 31.50
C GLY A 576 27.41 2.70 32.29
N ASN A 577 27.63 3.85 31.65
CA ASN A 577 27.41 5.13 32.30
C ASN A 577 25.90 5.39 32.46
N SER A 578 25.49 5.88 33.63
CA SER A 578 24.11 6.30 33.86
C SER A 578 23.74 7.37 32.83
N SER A 579 22.66 7.13 32.08
CA SER A 579 22.12 8.15 31.19
C SER A 579 21.58 9.33 32.01
N SER A 580 21.75 10.55 31.50
CA SER A 580 21.03 11.72 32.02
C SER A 580 19.55 11.73 31.63
N ILE A 581 19.14 10.82 30.74
CA ILE A 581 17.76 10.66 30.27
C ILE A 581 17.08 9.65 31.19
N GLU A 582 16.06 10.10 31.91
CA GLU A 582 15.29 9.20 32.78
C GLU A 582 14.25 8.42 31.97
N ARG A 583 13.46 9.08 31.11
CA ARG A 583 12.39 8.45 30.32
C ARG A 583 12.53 8.78 28.85
N ILE A 584 12.48 7.76 28.02
CA ILE A 584 12.60 7.92 26.56
C ILE A 584 11.46 7.24 25.81
N THR A 585 11.08 7.80 24.67
CA THR A 585 10.23 7.09 23.68
C THR A 585 10.96 6.88 22.36
N TYR A 586 10.41 6.06 21.46
CA TYR A 586 10.99 5.78 20.15
C TYR A 586 10.03 6.12 19.01
N HIS A 587 10.51 6.86 18.01
CA HIS A 587 9.81 7.13 16.76
C HIS A 587 10.26 6.18 15.65
N ASP A 588 9.35 5.32 15.18
CA ASP A 588 9.59 4.44 14.04
C ASP A 588 9.68 5.22 12.71
N SER A 589 10.87 5.21 12.09
CA SER A 589 11.05 5.71 10.73
C SER A 589 10.29 4.83 9.73
N CYS A 590 9.54 5.46 8.82
CA CYS A 590 8.82 4.73 7.79
C CYS A 590 9.74 4.00 6.79
N TYR A 591 10.90 4.59 6.45
CA TYR A 591 11.86 3.94 5.55
C TYR A 591 12.62 2.79 6.23
N LEU A 592 12.93 2.90 7.52
CA LEU A 592 13.58 1.81 8.26
C LEU A 592 12.60 0.65 8.51
N GLY A 593 11.42 0.99 9.02
CA GLY A 593 10.40 0.03 9.40
C GLY A 593 9.56 -0.47 8.22
N ARG A 594 8.70 0.37 7.65
CA ARG A 594 7.73 -0.08 6.63
C ARG A 594 8.41 -0.53 5.33
N TRP A 595 9.48 0.14 4.90
CA TRP A 595 10.17 -0.16 3.65
C TRP A 595 11.43 -1.03 3.75
N ASN A 596 11.98 -1.22 4.96
CA ASN A 596 13.16 -2.08 5.16
C ASN A 596 12.96 -3.16 6.22
N GLN A 597 11.78 -3.21 6.86
CA GLN A 597 11.36 -4.24 7.81
C GLN A 597 12.25 -4.36 9.06
N GLU A 598 12.97 -3.29 9.38
CA GLU A 598 13.76 -3.22 10.60
C GLU A 598 12.98 -2.45 11.67
N PHE A 599 12.64 -3.13 12.76
CA PHE A 599 11.93 -2.58 13.91
C PHE A 599 12.59 -2.93 15.23
N GLU A 600 13.44 -3.96 15.28
CA GLU A 600 13.94 -4.50 16.54
C GLU A 600 15.27 -3.90 16.93
N ALA A 601 16.23 -3.74 16.00
CA ALA A 601 17.55 -3.23 16.33
C ALA A 601 17.52 -1.88 17.10
N PRO A 602 16.68 -0.89 16.72
CA PRO A 602 16.51 0.33 17.52
C PRO A 602 16.05 0.07 18.97
N ARG A 603 15.12 -0.88 19.15
CA ARG A 603 14.52 -1.21 20.44
C ARG A 603 15.44 -2.03 21.32
N GLU A 604 16.18 -2.98 20.74
CA GLU A 604 17.18 -3.79 21.42
C GLU A 604 18.30 -2.92 21.98
N ILE A 605 18.75 -1.93 21.21
CA ILE A 605 19.70 -0.93 21.71
C ILE A 605 19.11 -0.19 22.91
N LEU A 606 17.94 0.43 22.77
CA LEU A 606 17.35 1.22 23.86
C LEU A 606 17.09 0.40 25.14
N ARG A 607 16.76 -0.90 25.01
CA ARG A 607 16.59 -1.81 26.15
C ARG A 607 17.91 -2.21 26.83
N SER A 608 19.03 -2.20 26.10
CA SER A 608 20.34 -2.55 26.66
C SER A 608 21.02 -1.39 27.39
N LEU A 609 20.53 -0.16 27.21
CA LEU A 609 21.07 1.04 27.86
C LEU A 609 20.50 1.24 29.28
N PRO A 610 21.31 1.79 30.22
CA PRO A 610 20.90 2.04 31.59
C PRO A 610 20.01 3.30 31.72
N ILE A 611 18.77 3.22 31.24
CA ILE A 611 17.77 4.30 31.27
C ILE A 611 16.83 4.07 32.46
N ALA A 612 16.92 4.93 33.49
CA ALA A 612 16.34 4.69 34.81
C ALA A 612 14.81 4.51 34.81
N GLY A 613 14.08 5.34 34.06
CA GLY A 613 12.63 5.31 33.90
C GLY A 613 12.14 4.45 32.72
N GLY A 614 13.06 3.84 31.97
CA GLY A 614 12.77 2.91 30.88
C GLY A 614 12.30 3.54 29.57
N VAL A 615 11.92 2.68 28.63
CA VAL A 615 11.48 3.04 27.27
C VAL A 615 9.97 2.90 27.17
N THR A 616 9.28 3.98 26.83
CA THR A 616 7.83 4.00 26.59
C THR A 616 7.54 3.95 25.09
N GLU A 617 6.78 2.98 24.61
CA GLU A 617 6.33 2.93 23.21
C GLU A 617 5.19 3.92 22.95
N LEU A 618 5.23 4.58 21.79
CA LEU A 618 4.10 5.39 21.31
C LEU A 618 2.92 4.49 20.97
N GLU A 619 1.68 4.98 21.13
CA GLU A 619 0.47 4.22 20.79
C GLU A 619 0.50 3.74 19.33
N ARG A 620 0.84 4.66 18.43
CA ARG A 620 1.12 4.35 17.01
C ARG A 620 2.60 4.08 16.83
N ASN A 621 2.96 2.80 16.81
CA ASN A 621 4.33 2.29 16.64
C ASN A 621 4.43 1.20 15.54
N ARG A 622 5.66 0.81 15.24
CA ARG A 622 6.04 -0.23 14.28
C ARG A 622 5.38 -0.02 12.91
N MET A 623 4.76 -1.05 12.35
CA MET A 623 4.02 -0.98 11.07
C MET A 623 2.87 0.03 11.08
N HIS A 624 2.42 0.47 12.26
CA HIS A 624 1.33 1.42 12.46
C HIS A 624 1.81 2.80 12.91
N GLY A 625 3.14 3.03 12.93
CA GLY A 625 3.73 4.31 13.29
C GLY A 625 3.29 5.45 12.37
N PHE A 626 3.06 6.63 12.93
CA PHE A 626 2.70 7.82 12.17
C PHE A 626 3.95 8.51 11.61
N CYS A 627 3.83 9.06 10.40
CA CYS A 627 4.98 9.64 9.67
C CYS A 627 5.45 10.95 10.32
N CYS A 628 6.75 11.25 10.23
CA CYS A 628 7.31 12.54 10.62
C CYS A 628 7.01 13.67 9.60
N GLY A 629 6.61 13.33 8.36
CA GLY A 629 6.27 14.31 7.32
C GLY A 629 7.33 14.52 6.23
N ALA A 630 8.59 14.11 6.43
CA ALA A 630 9.69 14.45 5.51
C ALA A 630 9.77 13.69 4.18
N GLY A 631 9.27 12.45 4.13
CA GLY A 631 9.45 11.57 2.95
C GLY A 631 8.78 12.13 1.69
N GLY A 632 9.07 11.55 0.52
CA GLY A 632 8.53 12.04 -0.74
C GLY A 632 9.02 13.44 -1.12
N ALA A 633 10.23 13.80 -0.69
CA ALA A 633 10.85 15.13 -0.78
C ALA A 633 10.14 16.26 -0.02
N ARG A 634 9.17 15.94 0.84
CA ARG A 634 8.40 16.92 1.63
C ARG A 634 9.23 17.71 2.63
N MET A 635 10.39 17.22 3.04
CA MET A 635 11.33 18.00 3.86
C MET A 635 11.76 19.32 3.19
N PHE A 636 11.80 19.35 1.86
CA PHE A 636 12.25 20.50 1.08
C PHE A 636 11.11 21.37 0.54
N MET A 637 9.89 21.13 1.02
CA MET A 637 8.72 21.89 0.65
C MET A 637 8.05 22.41 1.92
N GLU A 638 7.60 23.65 1.86
CA GLU A 638 6.83 24.22 2.95
C GLU A 638 5.48 23.49 3.14
N GLU A 639 4.97 23.58 4.36
CA GLU A 639 3.71 22.98 4.76
C GLU A 639 2.82 23.99 5.47
N GLU A 640 1.57 24.09 5.02
CA GLU A 640 0.53 24.84 5.71
C GLU A 640 0.01 24.06 6.93
N GLU A 641 -0.53 24.78 7.92
CA GLU A 641 -1.15 24.14 9.08
C GLU A 641 -2.49 23.48 8.73
N PRO A 642 -2.84 22.33 9.33
CA PRO A 642 -2.04 21.58 10.30
C PRO A 642 -0.92 20.75 9.66
N ARG A 643 0.25 20.70 10.32
CA ARG A 643 1.43 19.96 9.81
C ARG A 643 1.55 18.53 10.32
N VAL A 644 2.06 17.62 9.48
CA VAL A 644 2.29 16.20 9.83
C VAL A 644 3.27 16.04 10.99
N ASN A 645 4.37 16.80 11.01
CA ASN A 645 5.38 16.71 12.06
C ASN A 645 4.86 17.22 13.42
N VAL A 646 4.08 18.30 13.43
CA VAL A 646 3.44 18.84 14.64
C VAL A 646 2.46 17.82 15.23
N ASN A 647 1.63 17.18 14.39
CA ASN A 647 0.74 16.10 14.86
C ASN A 647 1.51 14.95 15.52
N ARG A 648 2.67 14.57 14.98
CA ARG A 648 3.50 13.52 15.61
C ARG A 648 4.20 14.02 16.87
N ALA A 649 4.62 15.27 16.92
CA ALA A 649 5.20 15.87 18.12
C ALA A 649 4.20 15.87 19.28
N ASP A 650 2.92 16.16 19.01
CA ASP A 650 1.84 16.10 20.02
C ASP A 650 1.72 14.71 20.65
N GLU A 651 1.84 13.64 19.86
CA GLU A 651 1.81 12.27 20.39
C GLU A 651 3.02 11.98 21.28
N VAL A 652 4.19 12.49 20.92
CA VAL A 652 5.41 12.35 21.73
C VAL A 652 5.25 13.13 23.05
N ILE A 653 4.80 14.38 22.99
CA ILE A 653 4.57 15.23 24.17
C ILE A 653 3.57 14.56 25.12
N ALA A 654 2.50 13.94 24.59
CA ALA A 654 1.49 13.26 25.39
C ALA A 654 2.02 12.06 26.19
N THR A 655 3.17 11.49 25.83
CA THR A 655 3.81 10.42 26.62
C THR A 655 4.49 10.92 27.89
N GLY A 656 4.78 12.22 27.98
CA GLY A 656 5.44 12.84 29.13
C GLY A 656 6.88 12.37 29.37
N VAL A 657 7.60 11.98 28.31
CA VAL A 657 9.02 11.57 28.35
C VAL A 657 9.97 12.78 28.28
N ASP A 658 11.24 12.55 28.63
CA ASP A 658 12.29 13.59 28.62
C ASP A 658 13.05 13.62 27.28
N ALA A 659 12.97 12.53 26.50
CA ALA A 659 13.54 12.45 25.17
C ALA A 659 12.74 11.54 24.23
N VAL A 660 12.88 11.81 22.92
CA VAL A 660 12.46 10.90 21.84
C VAL A 660 13.68 10.47 21.04
N ALA A 661 13.90 9.15 21.02
CA ALA A 661 14.87 8.50 20.16
C ALA A 661 14.32 8.39 18.73
N VAL A 662 15.17 8.72 17.76
CA VAL A 662 14.95 8.50 16.33
C VAL A 662 16.09 7.67 15.74
N ALA A 663 15.87 7.16 14.53
CA ALA A 663 16.86 6.37 13.79
C ALA A 663 16.95 6.86 12.34
N CYS A 664 16.74 8.16 12.12
CA CYS A 664 16.65 8.78 10.81
C CYS A 664 16.90 10.29 10.90
N PRO A 665 17.87 10.83 10.14
CA PRO A 665 18.17 12.27 10.13
C PRO A 665 16.96 13.14 9.83
N PHE A 666 16.16 12.79 8.81
CA PHE A 666 14.97 13.55 8.47
C PHE A 666 13.91 13.49 9.58
N CYS A 667 13.75 12.36 10.25
CA CYS A 667 12.84 12.29 11.40
C CYS A 667 13.32 13.16 12.56
N ASN A 668 14.63 13.22 12.80
CA ASN A 668 15.23 14.09 13.81
C ASN A 668 14.91 15.57 13.52
N ILE A 669 15.16 16.02 12.29
CA ILE A 669 14.90 17.40 11.87
C ILE A 669 13.40 17.73 12.01
N MET A 670 12.52 16.89 11.46
CA MET A 670 11.08 17.16 11.47
C MET A 670 10.49 17.15 12.89
N LEU A 671 10.93 16.23 13.76
CA LEU A 671 10.46 16.20 15.15
C LEU A 671 11.05 17.34 15.96
N THR A 672 12.30 17.74 15.72
CA THR A 672 12.90 18.92 16.36
C THR A 672 12.10 20.18 15.98
N ASP A 673 11.75 20.33 14.70
CA ASP A 673 10.88 21.41 14.23
C ASP A 673 9.48 21.36 14.89
N GLY A 674 8.89 20.16 14.98
CA GLY A 674 7.59 19.96 15.63
C GLY A 674 7.62 20.27 17.14
N MET A 675 8.71 19.96 17.83
CA MET A 675 8.89 20.32 19.25
C MET A 675 9.04 21.83 19.44
N LYS A 676 9.82 22.49 18.58
CA LYS A 676 9.96 23.96 18.57
C LYS A 676 8.63 24.65 18.34
N HIS A 677 7.83 24.15 17.40
CA HIS A 677 6.49 24.68 17.13
C HIS A 677 5.56 24.58 18.35
N ARG A 678 5.82 23.66 19.27
CA ARG A 678 5.06 23.48 20.52
C ARG A 678 5.73 24.09 21.74
N ASP A 679 6.83 24.81 21.58
CA ASP A 679 7.65 25.34 22.68
C ASP A 679 8.07 24.23 23.67
N LYS A 680 8.47 23.06 23.13
CA LYS A 680 8.84 21.86 23.89
C LYS A 680 10.25 21.36 23.64
N ASP A 681 11.05 22.05 22.83
CA ASP A 681 12.41 21.63 22.50
C ASP A 681 13.42 21.81 23.64
N GLU A 682 13.12 22.64 24.65
CA GLU A 682 13.88 22.72 25.90
C GLU A 682 13.51 21.60 26.89
N ASP A 683 12.27 21.10 26.83
CA ASP A 683 11.73 20.10 27.75
C ASP A 683 11.99 18.66 27.26
N ILE A 684 11.89 18.42 25.95
CA ILE A 684 11.96 17.08 25.34
C ILE A 684 13.05 17.04 24.27
N GLN A 685 14.12 16.30 24.53
CA GLN A 685 15.22 16.17 23.59
C GLN A 685 14.88 15.23 22.44
N VAL A 686 15.07 15.67 21.20
CA VAL A 686 15.02 14.79 20.02
C VAL A 686 16.43 14.29 19.74
N LEU A 687 16.71 13.01 19.95
CA LEU A 687 18.05 12.42 19.84
C LEU A 687 18.05 11.25 18.86
N ASP A 688 19.10 11.12 18.06
CA ASP A 688 19.34 9.86 17.35
C ASP A 688 19.84 8.77 18.31
N ILE A 689 19.53 7.52 18.02
CA ILE A 689 19.98 6.38 18.83
C ILE A 689 21.51 6.34 18.98
N ALA A 690 22.28 6.74 17.97
CA ALA A 690 23.73 6.85 18.09
C ALA A 690 24.14 7.85 19.19
N GLU A 691 23.44 8.97 19.35
CA GLU A 691 23.72 9.95 20.41
C GLU A 691 23.41 9.39 21.80
N VAL A 692 22.28 8.67 21.94
CA VAL A 692 21.91 8.02 23.20
C VAL A 692 22.97 6.98 23.60
N VAL A 693 23.44 6.17 22.65
CA VAL A 693 24.48 5.16 22.89
C VAL A 693 25.82 5.82 23.21
N ALA A 694 26.25 6.81 22.44
CA ALA A 694 27.52 7.52 22.65
C ALA A 694 27.60 8.14 24.05
N SER A 695 26.50 8.71 24.54
CA SER A 695 26.42 9.27 25.91
C SER A 695 26.56 8.21 27.02
N SER A 696 26.28 6.94 26.71
CA SER A 696 26.29 5.83 27.67
C SER A 696 27.58 5.00 27.62
N LEU A 697 28.53 5.35 26.73
CA LEU A 697 29.80 4.64 26.58
C LEU A 697 30.65 4.75 27.84
N ILE A 698 31.26 3.63 28.23
CA ILE A 698 32.24 3.60 29.31
C ILE A 698 33.57 4.14 28.76
N PRO A 699 34.21 5.16 29.37
CA PRO A 699 35.51 5.65 28.93
C PRO A 699 36.56 4.53 28.98
N ALA A 700 37.41 4.45 27.95
CA ALA A 700 38.45 3.41 27.85
C ALA A 700 39.43 3.36 29.05
N SER A 701 39.42 4.35 29.95
CA SER A 701 40.26 4.42 31.15
C SER A 701 39.79 3.56 32.33
N SER A 702 38.59 2.98 32.33
CA SER A 702 38.10 2.15 33.43
C SER A 702 38.29 0.63 33.24
N LEU A 703 38.92 0.21 32.14
CA LEU A 703 39.37 -1.17 31.93
C LEU A 703 40.78 -1.37 32.51
N VAL A 704 40.95 -1.08 33.80
CA VAL A 704 42.12 -1.56 34.54
C VAL A 704 41.92 -3.06 34.75
N ARG A 705 42.59 -3.89 33.93
CA ARG A 705 42.93 -5.25 34.37
C ARG A 705 43.65 -5.09 35.70
N LYS A 706 43.05 -5.59 36.80
CA LYS A 706 43.80 -5.88 38.02
C LYS A 706 44.99 -6.73 37.58
N LYS A 707 46.20 -6.17 37.70
CA LYS A 707 47.41 -6.96 37.73
C LYS A 707 47.23 -7.92 38.90
N ASP A 708 47.32 -9.21 38.64
CA ASP A 708 47.43 -10.20 39.69
C ASP A 708 48.65 -9.86 40.55
N GLU A 709 48.41 -9.26 41.71
CA GLU A 709 49.30 -9.34 42.84
C GLU A 709 49.21 -10.77 43.38
N ALA A 710 50.00 -11.67 42.81
CA ALA A 710 50.46 -12.86 43.50
C ALA A 710 51.95 -12.64 43.82
N ALA A 711 52.17 -12.16 45.03
CA ALA A 711 53.46 -12.15 45.70
C ALA A 711 53.84 -13.56 46.14
N ASN A 712 55.15 -13.85 46.08
CA ASN A 712 55.90 -14.96 46.69
C ASN A 712 55.62 -16.40 46.24
#